data_AF-A0A521H143-F1
#
_entry.id   AF-A0A521H143-F1
#
_cell.length_a   1.000
_cell.length_b   1.000
_cell.length_c   1.000
_cell.angle_alpha   90.00
_cell.angle_beta   90.00
_cell.angle_gamma   90.00
#
_symmetry.space_group_name_H-M   'P 1'
#
loop_
_entity.id
_entity.type
_entity.pdbx_description
1 polymer ?
#
loop_
_entity_poly.entity_id
_entity_poly.type
_entity_poly.pdbx_seq_one_letter_code
_entity_poly.pdbx_strand_id
1 'polypeptide(L)'
;MTSRILLPGVLAGLLAATLPAQEASLASELPAETLVYFEIADLQGFIESGKTSALGRIYRDPAVQDFAGGLLGMLREGWTGVRAQAGGLGVPPDLLQWDALTSLEGGLALGPGTVVNGEHQVAVCMGFALGLRGDLAQRTFSFLSQMAVNTGKGELVEGPDGPMLAIKYEDEEQLEIRARGGRIVGWSKIGDFGAGTLASSPQFSAAHREMIGSGNVVFGYVNLQGALTSVGNIVRAHHAQAGELVQRVFTQSGVSSIAYLAGVSGWRDGVSYSRAVLQLQPGVTPPLFRPDGPVVDPALLQYVPDNAVAFSLFVSDLDHYPDAIHGIWTELKQLEVQPGQPLGSMWEGFQPGHPVYDWMEGGKRELLDKGLKGLGEQGFSYSLPSAGGMMGGPAGGGAFLHLDDPAAVRDLLAQLVPEVAQLVNASKQIPVEIEIKTVKLTEKTPDGQTVSKDGPQYYALKLQGNELPPDMRQLSMFLGQIQPTLGVSPDGWLVVGMSRVSVSNILRKGLTAAESPITAKEDVKAFVGRVPKNACAVSWSDSRPGVAQMVALVQGFAPMITANLPPGMLPVDFAKFPPPESFVQHLRPTESYSVVEGSRMATHSVGSLDTADLFLGAGAVLSVAPPVMFQFMGRRAAQAESEHAEEEGAAVDEAQAQEPLPPPEDKPHGSSSASSVSSDGVQVRSATEELNRLITGIEIYKSEFQRCPGTLSELTKTTDNWPFGFLPDAKKGIVPDPWGNAYVYKLAGAGYALYSTGPDGVDDGGQGDDVRRAE
;
A
#
# COMPACT_ATOMS: atom_id res chain seq x y z
N MET A 1 -29.23 62.75 28.97
CA MET A 1 -28.47 61.53 29.35
C MET A 1 -29.04 60.37 28.55
N THR A 2 -28.86 60.46 27.23
CA THR A 2 -29.42 59.60 26.19
C THR A 2 -28.37 59.63 25.07
N SER A 3 -28.22 58.51 24.36
CA SER A 3 -27.20 58.22 23.32
C SER A 3 -25.82 57.77 23.81
N ARG A 4 -25.64 56.45 24.05
CA ARG A 4 -24.33 55.74 23.95
C ARG A 4 -24.41 54.21 24.18
N ILE A 5 -25.34 53.47 23.57
CA ILE A 5 -25.30 51.98 23.61
C ILE A 5 -25.61 51.29 22.26
N LEU A 6 -26.05 52.00 21.20
CA LEU A 6 -26.47 51.35 19.95
C LEU A 6 -25.42 51.28 18.81
N LEU A 7 -24.20 51.76 19.00
CA LEU A 7 -23.19 51.84 17.92
C LEU A 7 -22.24 50.63 17.75
N PRO A 8 -21.90 49.82 18.78
CA PRO A 8 -20.99 48.68 18.57
C PRO A 8 -21.65 47.47 17.88
N GLY A 9 -22.96 47.25 18.10
CA GLY A 9 -23.69 46.12 17.49
C GLY A 9 -24.04 46.32 16.01
N VAL A 10 -24.25 47.58 15.60
CA VAL A 10 -24.57 47.93 14.21
C VAL A 10 -23.32 47.98 13.32
N LEU A 11 -22.15 48.32 13.88
CA LEU A 11 -20.88 48.23 13.14
C LEU A 11 -20.40 46.78 12.96
N ALA A 12 -20.66 45.87 13.91
CA ALA A 12 -20.37 44.45 13.74
C ALA A 12 -21.28 43.79 12.67
N GLY A 13 -22.54 44.23 12.56
CA GLY A 13 -23.47 43.81 11.50
C GLY A 13 -23.16 44.41 10.12
N LEU A 14 -22.60 45.63 10.05
CA LEU A 14 -22.22 46.30 8.79
C LEU A 14 -20.82 45.91 8.29
N LEU A 15 -19.90 45.50 9.17
CA LEU A 15 -18.62 44.92 8.77
C LEU A 15 -18.75 43.46 8.30
N ALA A 16 -19.79 42.73 8.74
CA ALA A 16 -20.13 41.42 8.18
C ALA A 16 -20.77 41.52 6.77
N ALA A 17 -21.30 42.68 6.38
CA ALA A 17 -21.98 42.91 5.11
C ALA A 17 -21.07 43.37 3.95
N THR A 18 -19.74 43.41 4.15
CA THR A 18 -18.76 43.75 3.10
C THR A 18 -17.67 42.70 2.93
N LEU A 19 -17.79 41.55 3.60
CA LEU A 19 -17.08 40.37 3.14
C LEU A 19 -17.68 40.01 1.77
N PRO A 20 -16.87 39.81 0.71
CA PRO A 20 -17.39 39.30 -0.55
C PRO A 20 -18.21 38.06 -0.19
N ALA A 21 -19.48 38.00 -0.64
CA ALA A 21 -20.37 36.88 -0.37
C ALA A 21 -19.56 35.61 -0.60
N GLN A 22 -19.27 34.90 0.49
CA GLN A 22 -18.37 33.76 0.46
C GLN A 22 -19.00 32.79 -0.55
N GLU A 23 -18.35 32.62 -1.70
CA GLU A 23 -18.91 31.80 -2.77
C GLU A 23 -19.27 30.43 -2.19
N ALA A 24 -20.49 29.98 -2.45
CA ALA A 24 -21.02 28.75 -1.87
C ALA A 24 -20.07 27.58 -2.19
N SER A 25 -19.57 26.91 -1.14
CA SER A 25 -18.72 25.72 -1.25
C SER A 25 -19.51 24.56 -1.86
N LEU A 26 -18.85 23.62 -2.54
CA LEU A 26 -19.49 22.38 -2.99
C LEU A 26 -20.16 21.63 -1.84
N ALA A 27 -19.63 21.74 -0.62
CA ALA A 27 -20.23 21.14 0.58
C ALA A 27 -21.66 21.64 0.85
N SER A 28 -22.06 22.83 0.39
CA SER A 28 -23.44 23.31 0.53
C SER A 28 -24.40 22.74 -0.51
N GLU A 29 -23.91 22.11 -1.57
CA GLU A 29 -24.72 21.46 -2.61
C GLU A 29 -24.79 19.95 -2.39
N LEU A 30 -23.74 19.37 -1.81
CA LEU A 30 -23.67 17.93 -1.55
C LEU A 30 -24.59 17.51 -0.40
N PRO A 31 -25.20 16.31 -0.47
CA PRO A 31 -26.04 15.76 0.61
C PRO A 31 -25.29 15.62 1.95
N ALA A 32 -26.03 15.63 3.06
CA ALA A 32 -25.46 15.40 4.39
C ALA A 32 -24.82 14.01 4.54
N GLU A 33 -25.26 13.04 3.74
CA GLU A 33 -24.75 11.67 3.64
C GLU A 33 -23.48 11.54 2.79
N THR A 34 -22.81 12.65 2.47
CA THR A 34 -21.53 12.61 1.74
C THR A 34 -20.52 11.74 2.48
N LEU A 35 -20.03 10.73 1.77
CA LEU A 35 -19.09 9.74 2.27
C LEU A 35 -17.66 10.25 2.20
N VAL A 36 -17.30 10.89 1.09
CA VAL A 36 -15.96 11.41 0.85
C VAL A 36 -16.08 12.83 0.34
N TYR A 37 -15.29 13.74 0.91
CA TYR A 37 -15.16 15.11 0.45
C TYR A 37 -13.69 15.52 0.51
N PHE A 38 -13.24 16.28 -0.48
CA PHE A 38 -11.95 16.95 -0.41
C PHE A 38 -12.04 18.35 -1.00
N GLU A 39 -11.18 19.24 -0.50
CA GLU A 39 -11.03 20.59 -1.03
C GLU A 39 -9.55 21.01 -1.07
N ILE A 40 -9.23 21.78 -2.11
CA ILE A 40 -8.02 22.58 -2.25
C ILE A 40 -8.51 24.01 -2.46
N ALA A 41 -8.64 24.76 -1.36
CA ALA A 41 -9.23 26.10 -1.38
C ALA A 41 -8.35 27.13 -2.12
N ASP A 42 -7.03 26.93 -2.10
CA ASP A 42 -6.04 27.75 -2.82
C ASP A 42 -5.08 26.85 -3.60
N LEU A 43 -5.47 26.47 -4.81
CA LEU A 43 -4.66 25.61 -5.67
C LEU A 43 -3.37 26.30 -6.14
N GLN A 44 -3.37 27.63 -6.24
CA GLN A 44 -2.17 28.37 -6.63
C GLN A 44 -1.17 28.36 -5.47
N GLY A 45 -1.62 28.65 -4.26
CA GLY A 45 -0.84 28.46 -3.04
C GLY A 45 -0.33 27.04 -2.90
N PHE A 46 -1.11 26.02 -3.27
CA PHE A 46 -0.69 24.61 -3.34
C PHE A 46 0.47 24.38 -4.30
N ILE A 47 0.34 24.83 -5.54
CA ILE A 47 1.38 24.67 -6.55
C ILE A 47 2.65 25.41 -6.14
N GLU A 48 2.54 26.66 -5.68
CA GLU A 48 3.70 27.44 -5.23
C GLU A 48 4.38 26.83 -4.01
N SER A 49 3.61 26.36 -3.03
CA SER A 49 4.14 25.66 -1.86
C SER A 49 4.82 24.35 -2.27
N GLY A 50 4.21 23.61 -3.21
CA GLY A 50 4.76 22.39 -3.79
C GLY A 50 6.09 22.60 -4.51
N LYS A 51 6.30 23.76 -5.16
CA LYS A 51 7.64 24.09 -5.70
C LYS A 51 8.68 24.14 -4.60
N THR A 52 8.34 24.68 -3.43
CA THR A 52 9.26 24.77 -2.29
C THR A 52 9.41 23.48 -1.51
N SER A 53 8.59 22.45 -1.75
CA SER A 53 8.66 21.16 -1.07
C SER A 53 9.96 20.40 -1.34
N ALA A 54 10.17 19.29 -0.63
CA ALA A 54 11.30 18.40 -0.92
C ALA A 54 11.26 17.89 -2.38
N LEU A 55 10.10 17.41 -2.85
CA LEU A 55 9.92 16.98 -4.23
C LEU A 55 10.11 18.13 -5.22
N GLY A 56 9.60 19.33 -4.92
CA GLY A 56 9.79 20.50 -5.77
C GLY A 56 11.24 20.98 -5.84
N ARG A 57 12.03 20.78 -4.79
CA ARG A 57 13.49 21.03 -4.78
C ARG A 57 14.25 19.96 -5.55
N ILE A 58 13.94 18.67 -5.35
CA ILE A 58 14.50 17.56 -6.12
C ILE A 58 14.23 17.75 -7.60
N TYR A 59 12.99 18.08 -7.97
CA TYR A 59 12.63 18.36 -9.36
C TYR A 59 13.47 19.50 -9.92
N ARG A 60 13.73 20.57 -9.16
CA ARG A 60 14.53 21.72 -9.60
C ARG A 60 16.05 21.49 -9.55
N ASP A 61 16.51 20.34 -9.08
CA ASP A 61 17.93 19.99 -9.13
C ASP A 61 18.41 19.95 -10.59
N PRO A 62 19.55 20.59 -10.94
CA PRO A 62 20.01 20.66 -12.32
C PRO A 62 20.21 19.30 -12.98
N ALA A 63 20.67 18.28 -12.24
CA ALA A 63 20.87 16.95 -12.80
C ALA A 63 19.52 16.26 -13.07
N VAL A 64 18.54 16.43 -12.17
CA VAL A 64 17.18 15.94 -12.37
C VAL A 64 16.50 16.62 -13.56
N GLN A 65 16.68 17.94 -13.73
CA GLN A 65 16.18 18.67 -14.89
C GLN A 65 16.82 18.24 -16.21
N ASP A 66 18.13 17.99 -16.24
CA ASP A 66 18.82 17.51 -17.45
C ASP A 66 18.33 16.10 -17.85
N PHE A 67 18.19 15.20 -16.87
CA PHE A 67 17.63 13.87 -17.08
C PHE A 67 16.15 13.92 -17.55
N ALA A 68 15.32 14.67 -16.83
CA ALA A 68 13.90 14.78 -17.11
C ALA A 68 13.60 15.66 -18.34
N GLY A 69 14.57 16.43 -18.85
CA GLY A 69 14.36 17.42 -19.91
C GLY A 69 13.76 16.81 -21.19
N GLY A 70 14.18 15.61 -21.57
CA GLY A 70 13.62 14.88 -22.71
C GLY A 70 12.15 14.47 -22.48
N LEU A 71 11.85 13.88 -21.33
CA LEU A 71 10.48 13.50 -20.94
C LEU A 71 9.57 14.72 -20.82
N LEU A 72 10.05 15.79 -20.19
CA LEU A 72 9.31 17.05 -20.03
C LEU A 72 9.09 17.75 -21.37
N GLY A 73 10.05 17.66 -22.29
CA GLY A 73 9.90 18.12 -23.66
C GLY A 73 8.76 17.39 -24.36
N MET A 74 8.78 16.05 -24.34
CA MET A 74 7.73 15.21 -24.90
C MET A 74 6.36 15.48 -24.27
N LEU A 75 6.28 15.59 -22.93
CA LEU A 75 5.03 15.93 -22.23
C LEU A 75 4.54 17.32 -22.60
N ARG A 76 5.44 18.31 -22.75
CA ARG A 76 5.08 19.68 -23.16
C ARG A 76 4.59 19.73 -24.60
N GLU A 77 5.23 19.01 -25.51
CA GLU A 77 4.79 18.87 -26.91
C GLU A 77 3.44 18.17 -26.98
N GLY A 78 3.27 17.05 -26.28
CA GLY A 78 1.99 16.35 -26.16
C GLY A 78 0.90 17.24 -25.59
N TRP A 79 1.19 17.99 -24.53
CA TRP A 79 0.26 18.95 -23.93
C TRP A 79 -0.06 20.11 -24.87
N THR A 80 0.91 20.57 -25.66
CA THR A 80 0.68 21.59 -26.71
C THR A 80 -0.23 21.04 -27.81
N GLY A 81 -0.05 19.78 -28.21
CA GLY A 81 -0.93 19.08 -29.14
C GLY A 81 -2.36 18.95 -28.60
N VAL A 82 -2.51 18.53 -27.33
CA VAL A 82 -3.81 18.48 -26.64
C VAL A 82 -4.46 19.87 -26.60
N ARG A 83 -3.70 20.92 -26.30
CA ARG A 83 -4.21 22.30 -26.32
C ARG A 83 -4.66 22.75 -27.71
N ALA A 84 -3.89 22.44 -28.75
CA ALA A 84 -4.26 22.77 -30.12
C ALA A 84 -5.53 22.02 -30.55
N GLN A 85 -5.63 20.73 -30.23
CA GLN A 85 -6.81 19.91 -30.52
C GLN A 85 -8.04 20.42 -29.76
N ALA A 86 -7.91 20.69 -28.46
CA ALA A 86 -8.98 21.22 -27.64
C ALA A 86 -9.42 22.62 -28.11
N GLY A 87 -8.49 23.48 -28.50
CA GLY A 87 -8.79 24.77 -29.13
C GLY A 87 -9.57 24.62 -30.44
N GLY A 88 -9.25 23.60 -31.24
CA GLY A 88 -10.02 23.23 -32.44
C GLY A 88 -11.44 22.76 -32.14
N LEU A 89 -11.69 22.21 -30.95
CA LEU A 89 -13.02 21.86 -30.45
C LEU A 89 -13.75 23.05 -29.82
N GLY A 90 -13.13 24.23 -29.71
CA GLY A 90 -13.69 25.42 -29.08
C GLY A 90 -13.46 25.53 -27.56
N VAL A 91 -12.67 24.62 -26.98
CA VAL A 91 -12.31 24.70 -25.55
C VAL A 91 -11.51 25.99 -25.31
N PRO A 92 -11.87 26.81 -24.30
CA PRO A 92 -11.11 28.00 -23.96
C PRO A 92 -9.63 27.68 -23.70
N PRO A 93 -8.67 28.29 -24.42
CA PRO A 93 -7.26 27.92 -24.30
C PRO A 93 -6.69 28.19 -22.89
N ASP A 94 -7.26 29.17 -22.18
CA ASP A 94 -6.90 29.51 -20.81
C ASP A 94 -7.31 28.41 -19.81
N LEU A 95 -8.37 27.65 -20.08
CA LEU A 95 -8.84 26.55 -19.21
C LEU A 95 -7.81 25.42 -19.09
N LEU A 96 -6.96 25.27 -20.09
CA LEU A 96 -5.91 24.25 -20.13
C LEU A 96 -4.62 24.72 -19.48
N GLN A 97 -4.62 25.90 -18.86
CA GLN A 97 -3.49 26.42 -18.11
C GLN A 97 -3.68 26.14 -16.62
N TRP A 98 -2.61 25.67 -15.97
CA TRP A 98 -2.63 25.36 -14.53
C TRP A 98 -2.91 26.57 -13.65
N ASP A 99 -2.49 27.75 -14.10
CA ASP A 99 -2.70 29.00 -13.40
C ASP A 99 -4.14 29.51 -13.52
N ALA A 100 -4.96 28.90 -14.38
CA ALA A 100 -6.37 29.23 -14.50
C ALA A 100 -7.21 28.70 -13.32
N LEU A 101 -6.80 27.58 -12.72
CA LEU A 101 -7.51 26.94 -11.62
C LEU A 101 -7.14 27.59 -10.28
N THR A 102 -8.13 28.12 -9.56
CA THR A 102 -7.93 28.76 -8.24
C THR A 102 -8.26 27.85 -7.08
N SER A 103 -9.22 26.95 -7.24
CA SER A 103 -9.64 25.98 -6.22
C SER A 103 -10.16 24.70 -6.87
N LEU A 104 -10.15 23.61 -6.12
CA LEU A 104 -10.67 22.31 -6.54
C LEU A 104 -11.41 21.67 -5.37
N GLU A 105 -12.65 21.24 -5.59
CA GLU A 105 -13.44 20.50 -4.61
C GLU A 105 -14.07 19.28 -5.28
N GLY A 106 -14.24 18.20 -4.52
CA GLY A 106 -14.94 17.02 -4.99
C GLY A 106 -15.59 16.29 -3.83
N GLY A 107 -16.70 15.61 -4.12
CA GLY A 107 -17.35 14.76 -3.13
C GLY A 107 -18.21 13.66 -3.74
N LEU A 108 -18.42 12.61 -2.94
CA LEU A 108 -19.23 11.45 -3.26
C LEU A 108 -20.12 11.12 -2.06
N ALA A 109 -21.43 11.05 -2.28
CA ALA A 109 -22.43 10.60 -1.33
C ALA A 109 -23.11 9.33 -1.85
N LEU A 110 -23.41 8.42 -0.92
CA LEU A 110 -24.25 7.25 -1.18
C LEU A 110 -25.43 7.32 -0.20
N GLY A 111 -26.63 7.45 -0.74
CA GLY A 111 -27.87 7.50 0.04
C GLY A 111 -28.46 6.11 0.27
N PRO A 112 -29.58 6.05 1.03
CA PRO A 112 -30.34 4.82 1.15
C PRO A 112 -30.84 4.40 -0.24
N GLY A 113 -30.69 3.12 -0.58
CA GLY A 113 -31.22 2.62 -1.84
C GLY A 113 -32.75 2.70 -1.86
N THR A 114 -33.32 3.10 -3.00
CA THR A 114 -34.75 3.06 -3.27
C THR A 114 -35.10 1.84 -4.12
N VAL A 115 -36.28 1.28 -3.95
CA VAL A 115 -36.76 0.22 -4.83
C VAL A 115 -37.53 0.87 -5.98
N VAL A 116 -36.97 0.82 -7.19
CA VAL A 116 -37.60 1.32 -8.42
C VAL A 116 -37.88 0.11 -9.31
N ASN A 117 -39.14 -0.10 -9.67
CA ASN A 117 -39.57 -1.25 -10.49
C ASN A 117 -39.18 -2.64 -9.93
N GLY A 118 -39.03 -2.75 -8.60
CA GLY A 118 -38.60 -4.00 -7.95
C GLY A 118 -37.08 -4.19 -7.90
N GLU A 119 -36.30 -3.28 -8.49
CA GLU A 119 -34.85 -3.26 -8.41
C GLU A 119 -34.38 -2.25 -7.36
N HIS A 120 -33.44 -2.66 -6.53
CA HIS A 120 -32.80 -1.76 -5.58
C HIS A 120 -31.80 -0.86 -6.32
N GLN A 121 -32.11 0.41 -6.41
CA GLN A 121 -31.20 1.43 -6.92
C GLN A 121 -30.56 2.16 -5.75
N VAL A 122 -29.24 2.18 -5.69
CA VAL A 122 -28.48 2.93 -4.68
C VAL A 122 -28.53 4.40 -5.07
N ALA A 123 -28.95 5.27 -4.16
CA ALA A 123 -28.86 6.70 -4.42
C ALA A 123 -27.39 7.12 -4.44
N VAL A 124 -26.94 7.75 -5.53
CA VAL A 124 -25.56 8.19 -5.73
C VAL A 124 -25.58 9.68 -6.03
N CYS A 125 -24.75 10.43 -5.32
CA CYS A 125 -24.50 11.82 -5.66
C CYS A 125 -23.00 12.05 -5.74
N MET A 126 -22.54 12.58 -6.86
CA MET A 126 -21.16 13.00 -7.04
C MET A 126 -21.14 14.46 -7.43
N GLY A 127 -20.23 15.22 -6.86
CA GLY A 127 -20.09 16.63 -7.14
C GLY A 127 -18.64 17.01 -7.32
N PHE A 128 -18.42 18.04 -8.13
CA PHE A 128 -17.14 18.71 -8.27
C PHE A 128 -17.35 20.21 -8.34
N ALA A 129 -16.34 20.96 -7.90
CA ALA A 129 -16.28 22.39 -8.16
C ALA A 129 -14.86 22.82 -8.53
N LEU A 130 -14.76 23.63 -9.57
CA LEU A 130 -13.53 24.21 -10.09
C LEU A 130 -13.61 25.72 -9.94
N GLY A 131 -12.73 26.28 -9.12
CA GLY A 131 -12.48 27.72 -9.12
C GLY A 131 -11.63 28.09 -10.31
N LEU A 132 -12.02 29.14 -11.02
CA LEU A 132 -11.38 29.63 -12.24
C LEU A 132 -11.14 31.13 -12.16
N ARG A 133 -10.03 31.60 -12.73
CA ARG A 133 -9.71 33.03 -12.75
C ARG A 133 -10.61 33.82 -13.69
N GLY A 134 -11.02 35.01 -13.24
CA GLY A 134 -11.71 36.00 -14.07
C GLY A 134 -13.08 35.52 -14.56
N ASP A 135 -13.34 35.67 -15.86
CA ASP A 135 -14.59 35.27 -16.52
C ASP A 135 -14.56 33.84 -17.08
N LEU A 136 -13.47 33.10 -16.82
CA LEU A 136 -13.22 31.80 -17.43
C LEU A 136 -14.26 30.74 -17.05
N ALA A 137 -14.85 30.83 -15.85
CA ALA A 137 -15.97 29.98 -15.47
C ALA A 137 -17.16 30.17 -16.41
N GLN A 138 -17.58 31.41 -16.67
CA GLN A 138 -18.70 31.69 -17.57
C GLN A 138 -18.42 31.27 -19.02
N ARG A 139 -17.19 31.48 -19.50
CA ARG A 139 -16.74 31.01 -20.82
C ARG A 139 -16.76 29.48 -20.91
N THR A 140 -16.27 28.80 -19.89
CA THR A 140 -16.25 27.33 -19.81
C THR A 140 -17.67 26.77 -19.79
N PHE A 141 -18.56 27.37 -19.00
CA PHE A 141 -19.97 26.99 -18.95
C PHE A 141 -20.68 27.21 -20.29
N SER A 142 -20.45 28.35 -20.93
CA SER A 142 -21.01 28.65 -22.26
C SER A 142 -20.55 27.61 -23.29
N PHE A 143 -19.26 27.26 -23.27
CA PHE A 143 -18.69 26.24 -24.12
C PHE A 143 -19.32 24.85 -23.88
N LEU A 144 -19.37 24.39 -22.63
CA LEU A 144 -19.97 23.10 -22.27
C LEU A 144 -21.45 23.05 -22.67
N SER A 145 -22.18 24.15 -22.44
CA SER A 145 -23.60 24.26 -22.78
C SER A 145 -23.82 24.20 -24.28
N GLN A 146 -23.04 24.94 -25.06
CA GLN A 146 -23.13 24.90 -26.52
C GLN A 146 -22.80 23.51 -27.06
N MET A 147 -21.77 22.84 -26.52
CA MET A 147 -21.40 21.49 -26.91
C MET A 147 -22.53 20.49 -26.62
N ALA A 148 -23.06 20.49 -25.39
CA ALA A 148 -24.12 19.59 -24.98
C ALA A 148 -25.41 19.80 -25.80
N VAL A 149 -25.83 21.05 -25.99
CA VAL A 149 -27.02 21.41 -26.81
C VAL A 149 -26.83 20.99 -28.27
N ASN A 150 -25.66 21.26 -28.86
CA ASN A 150 -25.39 20.88 -30.26
C ASN A 150 -25.38 19.36 -30.48
N THR A 151 -24.96 18.59 -29.48
CA THR A 151 -25.00 17.12 -29.53
C THR A 151 -26.37 16.53 -29.18
N GLY A 152 -27.35 17.36 -28.79
CA GLY A 152 -28.65 16.90 -28.31
C GLY A 152 -28.61 16.19 -26.96
N LYS A 153 -27.47 16.20 -26.26
CA LYS A 153 -27.27 15.50 -24.98
C LYS A 153 -27.59 16.35 -23.75
N GLY A 154 -27.88 17.64 -23.94
CA GLY A 154 -28.26 18.49 -22.83
C GLY A 154 -29.05 19.72 -23.27
N GLU A 155 -29.66 20.38 -22.29
CA GLU A 155 -30.42 21.60 -22.46
C GLU A 155 -30.08 22.64 -21.41
N LEU A 156 -30.21 23.90 -21.78
CA LEU A 156 -30.10 25.00 -20.84
C LEU A 156 -31.47 25.21 -20.18
N VAL A 157 -31.50 25.12 -18.86
CA VAL A 157 -32.69 25.35 -18.04
C VAL A 157 -32.45 26.50 -17.07
N GLU A 158 -33.52 27.18 -16.69
CA GLU A 158 -33.44 28.25 -15.68
C GLU A 158 -33.48 27.62 -14.28
N GLY A 159 -32.37 27.65 -13.56
CA GLY A 159 -32.27 27.19 -12.19
C GLY A 159 -32.53 28.30 -11.17
N PRO A 160 -32.57 27.97 -9.86
CA PRO A 160 -32.81 28.94 -8.78
C PRO A 160 -31.80 30.09 -8.73
N ASP A 161 -30.58 29.83 -9.20
CA ASP A 161 -29.44 30.77 -9.17
C ASP A 161 -28.99 31.19 -10.57
N GLY A 162 -29.88 31.05 -11.56
CA GLY A 162 -29.64 31.39 -12.97
C GLY A 162 -29.47 30.17 -13.87
N PRO A 163 -28.92 30.37 -15.09
CA PRO A 163 -28.81 29.32 -16.09
C PRO A 163 -28.02 28.10 -15.62
N MET A 164 -28.55 26.93 -15.93
CA MET A 164 -27.96 25.63 -15.64
C MET A 164 -27.96 24.76 -16.88
N LEU A 165 -26.88 24.01 -17.08
CA LEU A 165 -26.82 22.97 -18.09
C LEU A 165 -27.27 21.65 -17.47
N ALA A 166 -28.38 21.11 -17.95
CA ALA A 166 -28.85 19.78 -17.62
C ALA A 166 -28.43 18.81 -18.74
N ILE A 167 -27.63 17.79 -18.40
CA ILE A 167 -27.21 16.73 -19.33
C ILE A 167 -28.04 15.48 -19.02
N LYS A 168 -28.68 14.94 -20.07
CA LYS A 168 -29.52 13.76 -19.98
C LYS A 168 -28.72 12.51 -20.31
N TYR A 169 -28.94 11.45 -19.55
CA TYR A 169 -28.42 10.11 -19.82
C TYR A 169 -29.59 9.14 -19.72
N GLU A 170 -29.86 8.38 -20.79
CA GLU A 170 -30.99 7.42 -20.85
C GLU A 170 -32.34 8.03 -20.42
N ASP A 171 -32.65 9.22 -20.93
CA ASP A 171 -33.88 9.99 -20.65
C ASP A 171 -34.04 10.55 -19.21
N GLU A 172 -33.07 10.33 -18.32
CA GLU A 172 -33.03 10.95 -16.98
C GLU A 172 -32.00 12.09 -16.93
N GLU A 173 -32.34 13.18 -16.23
CA GLU A 173 -31.39 14.26 -15.93
C GLU A 173 -30.37 13.75 -14.91
N GLN A 174 -29.14 13.52 -15.36
CA GLN A 174 -28.11 12.92 -14.51
C GLN A 174 -27.00 13.89 -14.13
N LEU A 175 -26.73 14.96 -14.88
CA LEU A 175 -25.64 15.89 -14.56
C LEU A 175 -26.08 17.33 -14.73
N GLU A 176 -26.05 18.08 -13.64
CA GLU A 176 -26.28 19.51 -13.59
C GLU A 176 -24.93 20.25 -13.53
N ILE A 177 -24.73 21.25 -14.38
CA ILE A 177 -23.55 22.12 -14.34
C ILE A 177 -24.00 23.57 -14.27
N ARG A 178 -23.36 24.37 -13.41
CA ARG A 178 -23.64 25.81 -13.24
C ARG A 178 -22.34 26.61 -13.20
N ALA A 179 -22.37 27.83 -13.71
CA ALA A 179 -21.33 28.83 -13.45
C ALA A 179 -21.82 29.83 -12.41
N ARG A 180 -21.16 29.89 -11.25
CA ARG A 180 -21.45 30.87 -10.20
C ARG A 180 -20.19 31.65 -9.87
N GLY A 181 -20.21 32.95 -10.15
CA GLY A 181 -19.03 33.81 -9.97
C GLY A 181 -17.82 33.27 -10.73
N GLY A 182 -16.72 33.06 -10.01
CA GLY A 182 -15.49 32.48 -10.55
C GLY A 182 -15.49 30.96 -10.65
N ARG A 183 -16.61 30.25 -10.40
CA ARG A 183 -16.62 28.79 -10.25
C ARG A 183 -17.50 28.08 -11.26
N ILE A 184 -17.04 26.92 -11.71
CA ILE A 184 -17.89 25.88 -12.30
C ILE A 184 -18.22 24.88 -11.21
N VAL A 185 -19.50 24.62 -10.99
CA VAL A 185 -19.97 23.59 -10.07
C VAL A 185 -20.78 22.60 -10.89
N GLY A 186 -20.46 21.32 -10.77
CA GLY A 186 -21.21 20.25 -11.43
C GLY A 186 -21.52 19.15 -10.45
N TRP A 187 -22.72 18.59 -10.52
CA TRP A 187 -23.07 17.41 -9.74
C TRP A 187 -24.05 16.52 -10.48
N SER A 188 -23.96 15.24 -10.17
CA SER A 188 -24.91 14.23 -10.56
C SER A 188 -25.62 13.74 -9.31
N LYS A 189 -26.93 13.56 -9.39
CA LYS A 189 -27.73 13.01 -8.31
C LYS A 189 -28.71 12.00 -8.89
N ILE A 190 -28.55 10.76 -8.48
CA ILE A 190 -29.45 9.64 -8.79
C ILE A 190 -30.07 9.20 -7.47
N GLY A 191 -31.40 9.13 -7.43
CA GLY A 191 -32.16 8.75 -6.24
C GLY A 191 -32.32 9.85 -5.17
N ASP A 192 -33.02 9.48 -4.10
CA ASP A 192 -33.37 10.40 -3.01
C ASP A 192 -32.31 10.41 -1.90
N PHE A 193 -32.06 11.60 -1.37
CA PHE A 193 -31.17 11.85 -0.24
C PHE A 193 -31.96 12.53 0.88
N GLY A 194 -31.47 12.42 2.12
CA GLY A 194 -32.10 13.08 3.26
C GLY A 194 -32.08 14.61 3.15
N ALA A 195 -32.81 15.26 4.06
CA ALA A 195 -32.78 16.72 4.14
C ALA A 195 -31.45 17.21 4.71
N GLY A 196 -30.95 18.31 4.15
CA GLY A 196 -29.71 18.96 4.58
C GLY A 196 -28.55 18.73 3.63
N THR A 197 -27.44 19.39 3.93
CA THR A 197 -26.23 19.41 3.10
C THR A 197 -25.02 19.03 3.93
N LEU A 198 -23.93 18.63 3.28
CA LEU A 198 -22.67 18.33 3.98
C LEU A 198 -22.21 19.51 4.83
N ALA A 199 -22.30 20.74 4.32
CA ALA A 199 -21.96 21.95 5.08
C ALA A 199 -22.81 22.11 6.34
N SER A 200 -24.07 21.64 6.33
CA SER A 200 -24.95 21.65 7.51
C SER A 200 -24.70 20.51 8.50
N SER A 201 -23.91 19.49 8.12
CA SER A 201 -23.54 18.39 9.03
C SER A 201 -22.70 18.91 10.19
N PRO A 202 -23.12 18.70 11.46
CA PRO A 202 -22.33 19.11 12.62
C PRO A 202 -20.95 18.46 12.67
N GLN A 203 -20.83 17.19 12.24
CA GLN A 203 -19.55 16.48 12.22
C GLN A 203 -18.59 17.12 11.21
N PHE A 204 -19.05 17.31 9.98
CA PHE A 204 -18.26 17.96 8.93
C PHE A 204 -17.88 19.39 9.34
N SER A 205 -18.83 20.20 9.78
CA SER A 205 -18.59 21.59 10.20
C SER A 205 -17.56 21.69 11.32
N ALA A 206 -17.62 20.79 12.31
CA ALA A 206 -16.63 20.74 13.39
C ALA A 206 -15.24 20.37 12.87
N ALA A 207 -15.16 19.32 12.06
CA ALA A 207 -13.91 18.85 11.47
C ALA A 207 -13.27 19.89 10.54
N HIS A 208 -14.05 20.49 9.63
CA HIS A 208 -13.62 21.53 8.68
C HIS A 208 -13.07 22.76 9.42
N ARG A 209 -13.82 23.29 10.40
CA ARG A 209 -13.39 24.45 11.20
C ARG A 209 -12.13 24.18 12.00
N GLU A 210 -12.01 22.99 12.57
CA GLU A 210 -10.82 22.62 13.32
C GLU A 210 -9.60 22.50 12.40
N MET A 211 -9.79 21.90 11.24
CA MET A 211 -8.69 21.50 10.38
C MET A 211 -8.18 22.64 9.53
N ILE A 212 -8.99 23.63 9.14
CA ILE A 212 -8.57 24.70 8.24
C ILE A 212 -7.99 25.87 9.03
N GLY A 213 -6.69 25.80 9.30
CA GLY A 213 -5.86 26.91 9.77
C GLY A 213 -5.15 27.62 8.61
N SER A 214 -4.43 28.71 8.92
CA SER A 214 -3.81 29.64 7.96
C SER A 214 -2.58 29.11 7.18
N GLY A 215 -2.51 27.81 6.90
CA GLY A 215 -1.41 27.21 6.14
C GLY A 215 -1.70 25.80 5.65
N ASN A 216 -2.98 25.42 5.62
CA ASN A 216 -3.41 24.10 5.15
C ASN A 216 -3.90 24.24 3.72
N VAL A 217 -3.57 23.23 2.91
CA VAL A 217 -3.72 23.37 1.47
C VAL A 217 -4.67 22.35 0.88
N VAL A 218 -4.71 21.15 1.46
CA VAL A 218 -5.68 20.11 1.12
C VAL A 218 -6.43 19.75 2.39
N PHE A 219 -7.75 19.78 2.36
CA PHE A 219 -8.62 19.19 3.38
C PHE A 219 -9.32 17.96 2.80
N GLY A 220 -9.44 16.92 3.61
CA GLY A 220 -10.16 15.68 3.29
C GLY A 220 -11.06 15.27 4.44
N TYR A 221 -12.22 14.73 4.11
CA TYR A 221 -13.21 14.22 5.05
C TYR A 221 -13.81 12.92 4.53
N VAL A 222 -13.88 11.93 5.40
CA VAL A 222 -14.49 10.63 5.15
C VAL A 222 -15.49 10.31 6.25
N ASN A 223 -16.77 10.26 5.92
CA ASN A 223 -17.84 9.80 6.79
C ASN A 223 -17.84 8.27 6.82
N LEU A 224 -16.95 7.70 7.64
CA LEU A 224 -16.76 6.25 7.77
C LEU A 224 -18.04 5.56 8.26
N GLN A 225 -18.77 6.17 9.19
CA GLN A 225 -20.07 5.65 9.63
C GLN A 225 -21.04 5.52 8.45
N GLY A 226 -21.21 6.61 7.69
CA GLY A 226 -22.04 6.62 6.50
C GLY A 226 -21.61 5.55 5.50
N ALA A 227 -20.30 5.39 5.26
CA ALA A 227 -19.78 4.44 4.28
C ALA A 227 -20.09 2.99 4.69
N LEU A 228 -19.88 2.64 5.96
CA LEU A 228 -20.19 1.32 6.50
C LEU A 228 -21.70 1.04 6.46
N THR A 229 -22.53 2.04 6.78
CA THR A 229 -23.99 1.96 6.63
C THR A 229 -24.39 1.72 5.18
N SER A 230 -23.81 2.47 4.23
CA SER A 230 -24.10 2.31 2.80
C SER A 230 -23.68 0.93 2.28
N VAL A 231 -22.50 0.42 2.65
CA VAL A 231 -22.10 -0.96 2.31
C VAL A 231 -23.09 -1.98 2.87
N GLY A 232 -23.48 -1.85 4.14
CA GLY A 232 -24.49 -2.74 4.73
C GLY A 232 -25.83 -2.68 4.01
N ASN A 233 -26.27 -1.50 3.57
CA ASN A 233 -27.52 -1.32 2.83
C ASN A 233 -27.45 -1.90 1.41
N ILE A 234 -26.33 -1.71 0.70
CA ILE A 234 -26.09 -2.29 -0.64
C ILE A 234 -26.10 -3.82 -0.54
N VAL A 235 -25.38 -4.38 0.43
CA VAL A 235 -25.38 -5.82 0.64
C VAL A 235 -26.79 -6.30 1.03
N ARG A 236 -27.51 -5.57 1.89
CA ARG A 236 -28.89 -5.93 2.29
C ARG A 236 -29.86 -5.92 1.10
N ALA A 237 -29.69 -4.98 0.17
CA ALA A 237 -30.53 -4.86 -1.02
C ALA A 237 -30.40 -6.07 -1.96
N HIS A 238 -29.22 -6.67 -2.07
CA HIS A 238 -29.02 -7.89 -2.85
C HIS A 238 -29.21 -9.17 -2.02
N HIS A 239 -28.88 -9.11 -0.72
CA HIS A 239 -28.81 -10.22 0.22
C HIS A 239 -29.11 -9.73 1.65
N ALA A 240 -30.39 -9.71 2.03
CA ALA A 240 -30.86 -9.12 3.30
C ALA A 240 -30.07 -9.60 4.54
N GLN A 241 -29.84 -10.91 4.64
CA GLN A 241 -29.14 -11.55 5.75
C GLN A 241 -27.64 -11.20 5.79
N ALA A 242 -26.99 -11.12 4.62
CA ALA A 242 -25.58 -10.73 4.53
C ALA A 242 -25.38 -9.26 4.94
N GLY A 243 -26.32 -8.36 4.61
CA GLY A 243 -26.25 -6.96 5.00
C GLY A 243 -26.36 -6.75 6.51
N GLU A 244 -27.19 -7.55 7.19
CA GLU A 244 -27.23 -7.56 8.66
C GLU A 244 -25.95 -8.09 9.29
N LEU A 245 -25.40 -9.18 8.74
CA LEU A 245 -24.13 -9.74 9.20
C LEU A 245 -23.01 -8.71 9.10
N VAL A 246 -22.88 -8.02 7.95
CA VAL A 246 -21.86 -6.97 7.76
C VAL A 246 -21.98 -5.91 8.86
N GLN A 247 -23.20 -5.48 9.19
CA GLN A 247 -23.43 -4.53 10.28
C GLN A 247 -23.08 -5.09 11.67
N ARG A 248 -23.40 -6.36 11.95
CA ARG A 248 -23.05 -7.01 13.21
C ARG A 248 -21.54 -7.20 13.35
N VAL A 249 -20.85 -7.63 12.29
CA VAL A 249 -19.39 -7.74 12.24
C VAL A 249 -18.72 -6.38 12.44
N PHE A 250 -19.21 -5.32 11.78
CA PHE A 250 -18.70 -3.97 12.00
C PHE A 250 -18.96 -3.46 13.42
N THR A 251 -20.07 -3.86 14.03
CA THR A 251 -20.38 -3.51 15.42
C THR A 251 -19.51 -4.25 16.42
N GLN A 252 -19.33 -5.56 16.25
CA GLN A 252 -18.50 -6.38 17.14
C GLN A 252 -17.01 -6.08 17.03
N SER A 253 -16.52 -5.75 15.83
CA SER A 253 -15.15 -5.24 15.65
C SER A 253 -14.97 -3.81 16.18
N GLY A 254 -16.06 -3.13 16.53
CA GLY A 254 -16.08 -1.72 16.92
C GLY A 254 -15.76 -0.75 15.78
N VAL A 255 -15.64 -1.22 14.54
CA VAL A 255 -15.44 -0.36 13.37
C VAL A 255 -16.63 0.60 13.19
N SER A 256 -17.85 0.18 13.55
CA SER A 256 -19.04 1.03 13.52
C SER A 256 -19.01 2.19 14.53
N SER A 257 -18.10 2.15 15.51
CA SER A 257 -17.90 3.25 16.46
C SER A 257 -17.20 4.45 15.83
N ILE A 258 -16.57 4.29 14.67
CA ILE A 258 -15.85 5.37 14.00
C ILE A 258 -16.89 6.24 13.29
N ALA A 259 -16.99 7.50 13.71
CA ALA A 259 -17.88 8.47 13.09
C ALA A 259 -17.30 8.96 11.75
N TYR A 260 -16.12 9.57 11.81
CA TYR A 260 -15.46 10.13 10.63
C TYR A 260 -13.94 10.13 10.77
N LEU A 261 -13.27 10.24 9.62
CA LEU A 261 -11.87 10.58 9.49
C LEU A 261 -11.78 11.93 8.75
N ALA A 262 -11.08 12.90 9.32
CA ALA A 262 -10.81 14.17 8.66
C ALA A 262 -9.31 14.45 8.70
N GLY A 263 -8.79 15.14 7.70
CA GLY A 263 -7.38 15.51 7.71
C GLY A 263 -7.06 16.71 6.84
N VAL A 264 -5.92 17.31 7.13
CA VAL A 264 -5.31 18.34 6.32
C VAL A 264 -3.88 17.97 5.98
N SER A 265 -3.45 18.44 4.83
CA SER A 265 -2.08 18.30 4.36
C SER A 265 -1.61 19.56 3.64
N GLY A 266 -0.31 19.81 3.67
CA GLY A 266 0.29 20.97 3.02
C GLY A 266 1.80 21.07 3.25
N TRP A 267 2.37 22.24 2.97
CA TRP A 267 3.76 22.55 3.30
C TRP A 267 3.88 23.80 4.14
N ARG A 268 4.83 23.77 5.08
CA ARG A 268 5.27 24.93 5.84
C ARG A 268 6.79 24.98 5.76
N ASP A 269 7.33 26.10 5.30
CA ASP A 269 8.77 26.30 5.15
C ASP A 269 9.46 25.20 4.30
N GLY A 270 8.75 24.71 3.26
CA GLY A 270 9.22 23.65 2.39
C GLY A 270 9.29 22.26 3.03
N VAL A 271 8.65 22.09 4.19
CA VAL A 271 8.46 20.82 4.91
C VAL A 271 7.01 20.40 4.79
N SER A 272 6.79 19.14 4.42
CA SER A 272 5.45 18.55 4.35
C SER A 272 4.89 18.35 5.75
N TYR A 273 3.62 18.66 5.95
CA TYR A 273 2.91 18.48 7.20
C TYR A 273 1.54 17.89 6.93
N SER A 274 1.13 16.93 7.75
CA SER A 274 -0.23 16.44 7.79
C SER A 274 -0.77 16.34 9.22
N ARG A 275 -2.09 16.54 9.33
CA ARG A 275 -2.85 16.29 10.54
C ARG A 275 -4.07 15.47 10.16
N ALA A 276 -4.33 14.40 10.90
CA ALA A 276 -5.55 13.63 10.75
C ALA A 276 -6.24 13.50 12.10
N VAL A 277 -7.57 13.45 12.09
CA VAL A 277 -8.40 13.14 13.25
C VAL A 277 -9.36 12.03 12.88
N LEU A 278 -9.28 10.95 13.65
CA LEU A 278 -10.30 9.91 13.72
C LEU A 278 -11.22 10.25 14.88
N GLN A 279 -12.50 10.50 14.59
CA GLN A 279 -13.51 10.76 15.61
C GLN A 279 -14.36 9.52 15.82
N LEU A 280 -14.47 9.10 17.08
CA LEU A 280 -15.35 8.02 17.53
C LEU A 280 -16.69 8.61 17.97
N GLN A 281 -17.75 7.80 17.88
CA GLN A 281 -19.07 8.15 18.37
C GLN A 281 -19.06 8.29 19.89
N PRO A 282 -19.75 9.31 20.45
CA PRO A 282 -19.87 9.45 21.89
C PRO A 282 -20.48 8.20 22.55
N GLY A 283 -19.89 7.74 23.65
CA GLY A 283 -20.41 6.63 24.43
C GLY A 283 -20.07 5.23 23.89
N VAL A 284 -19.35 5.13 22.79
CA VAL A 284 -18.82 3.85 22.28
C VAL A 284 -17.33 3.81 22.53
N THR A 285 -16.85 2.79 23.24
CA THR A 285 -15.41 2.53 23.41
C THR A 285 -15.04 1.44 22.40
N PRO A 286 -14.31 1.77 21.32
CA PRO A 286 -13.85 0.76 20.39
C PRO A 286 -12.88 -0.17 21.12
N PRO A 287 -12.94 -1.49 20.86
CA PRO A 287 -11.97 -2.43 21.41
C PRO A 287 -10.54 -2.13 20.96
N LEU A 288 -10.36 -1.38 19.86
CA LEU A 288 -9.05 -1.02 19.31
C LEU A 288 -8.48 0.30 19.86
N PHE A 289 -9.28 1.14 20.52
CA PHE A 289 -8.84 2.46 20.97
C PHE A 289 -9.41 2.80 22.35
N ARG A 290 -8.53 2.89 23.34
CA ARG A 290 -8.89 3.39 24.67
C ARG A 290 -8.43 4.83 24.83
N PRO A 291 -9.35 5.79 25.09
CA PRO A 291 -9.00 7.18 25.39
C PRO A 291 -8.05 7.35 26.58
N ASP A 292 -8.20 6.46 27.53
CA ASP A 292 -7.49 6.33 28.80
C ASP A 292 -6.57 5.09 28.79
N GLY A 293 -6.22 4.64 27.58
CA GLY A 293 -5.33 3.51 27.33
C GLY A 293 -3.87 3.79 27.71
N PRO A 294 -3.04 2.74 27.63
CA PRO A 294 -1.60 2.88 27.81
C PRO A 294 -1.01 3.92 26.86
N VAL A 295 0.04 4.59 27.33
CA VAL A 295 0.88 5.47 26.51
C VAL A 295 2.09 4.68 26.04
N VAL A 296 2.67 5.06 24.89
CA VAL A 296 3.90 4.40 24.44
C VAL A 296 5.01 4.56 25.47
N ASP A 297 5.84 3.54 25.65
CA ASP A 297 7.05 3.62 26.47
C ASP A 297 8.27 4.02 25.61
N PRO A 298 8.80 5.26 25.73
CA PRO A 298 9.98 5.69 24.99
C PRO A 298 11.25 4.91 25.37
N ALA A 299 11.27 4.21 26.51
CA ALA A 299 12.41 3.40 26.92
C ALA A 299 12.65 2.23 25.95
N LEU A 300 11.64 1.80 25.19
CA LEU A 300 11.78 0.77 24.16
C LEU A 300 12.76 1.17 23.04
N LEU A 301 13.03 2.47 22.86
CA LEU A 301 14.04 2.94 21.89
C LEU A 301 15.46 2.51 22.25
N GLN A 302 15.72 2.03 23.48
CA GLN A 302 17.01 1.45 23.83
C GLN A 302 17.33 0.17 23.02
N TYR A 303 16.30 -0.50 22.49
CA TYR A 303 16.45 -1.73 21.68
C TYR A 303 16.59 -1.45 20.19
N VAL A 304 16.37 -0.20 19.75
CA VAL A 304 16.48 0.20 18.35
C VAL A 304 17.90 0.69 18.11
N PRO A 305 18.68 0.06 17.22
CA PRO A 305 20.06 0.49 16.98
C PRO A 305 20.13 1.82 16.23
N ASP A 306 21.21 2.57 16.44
CA ASP A 306 21.43 3.88 15.82
C ASP A 306 21.50 3.83 14.29
N ASN A 307 21.89 2.71 13.69
CA ASN A 307 21.89 2.56 12.24
C ASN A 307 20.48 2.31 11.66
N ALA A 308 19.42 2.15 12.47
CA ALA A 308 18.08 1.97 11.96
C ALA A 308 17.61 3.20 11.15
N VAL A 309 16.89 2.93 10.07
CA VAL A 309 16.31 3.95 9.17
C VAL A 309 14.86 4.25 9.50
N ALA A 310 14.15 3.38 10.22
CA ALA A 310 12.85 3.72 10.77
C ALA A 310 12.59 3.00 12.09
N PHE A 311 11.72 3.58 12.90
CA PHE A 311 11.10 2.91 14.05
C PHE A 311 9.64 3.31 14.21
N SER A 312 8.89 2.45 14.90
CA SER A 312 7.56 2.74 15.41
C SER A 312 7.44 2.22 16.83
N LEU A 313 6.85 3.00 17.72
CA LEU A 313 6.35 2.61 19.03
C LEU A 313 4.83 2.67 18.94
N PHE A 314 4.14 1.66 19.47
CA PHE A 314 2.70 1.64 19.47
C PHE A 314 2.17 0.95 20.71
N VAL A 315 0.97 1.34 21.09
CA VAL A 315 0.16 0.59 22.03
C VAL A 315 -1.07 0.02 21.33
N SER A 316 -1.47 -1.19 21.73
CA SER A 316 -2.68 -1.84 21.26
C SER A 316 -3.46 -2.38 22.45
N ASP A 317 -4.75 -2.08 22.52
CA ASP A 317 -5.66 -2.79 23.41
C ASP A 317 -6.10 -4.09 22.71
N LEU A 318 -5.56 -5.22 23.18
CA LEU A 318 -5.87 -6.54 22.65
C LEU A 318 -6.80 -7.35 23.57
N ASP A 319 -7.19 -6.80 24.73
CA ASP A 319 -7.99 -7.50 25.74
C ASP A 319 -9.36 -7.92 25.21
N HIS A 320 -9.94 -7.10 24.34
CA HIS A 320 -11.27 -7.29 23.76
C HIS A 320 -11.26 -8.12 22.47
N TYR A 321 -10.08 -8.42 21.92
CA TYR A 321 -9.94 -9.10 20.64
C TYR A 321 -10.50 -10.54 20.63
N PRO A 322 -10.33 -11.36 21.68
CA PRO A 322 -10.92 -12.70 21.75
C PRO A 322 -12.46 -12.67 21.67
N ASP A 323 -13.08 -11.69 22.32
CA ASP A 323 -14.53 -11.53 22.35
C ASP A 323 -15.04 -11.05 20.99
N ALA A 324 -14.34 -10.12 20.34
CA ALA A 324 -14.66 -9.66 18.99
C ALA A 324 -14.56 -10.79 17.95
N ILE A 325 -13.47 -11.57 17.98
CA ILE A 325 -13.28 -12.74 17.11
C ILE A 325 -14.42 -13.76 17.31
N HIS A 326 -14.79 -14.04 18.56
CA HIS A 326 -15.85 -14.99 18.88
C HIS A 326 -17.23 -14.50 18.45
N GLY A 327 -17.51 -13.21 18.68
CA GLY A 327 -18.72 -12.57 18.19
C GLY A 327 -18.85 -12.77 16.68
N ILE A 328 -17.81 -12.39 15.93
CA ILE A 328 -17.80 -12.48 14.46
C ILE A 328 -18.02 -13.93 14.01
N TRP A 329 -17.37 -14.89 14.67
CA TRP A 329 -17.54 -16.30 14.38
C TRP A 329 -18.98 -16.78 14.59
N THR A 330 -19.59 -16.41 15.72
CA THR A 330 -20.96 -16.78 16.06
C THR A 330 -21.94 -16.20 15.05
N GLU A 331 -21.72 -14.95 14.64
CA GLU A 331 -22.54 -14.29 13.63
C GLU A 331 -22.41 -14.95 12.25
N LEU A 332 -21.19 -15.26 11.81
CA LEU A 332 -20.95 -15.96 10.55
C LEU A 332 -21.62 -17.33 10.51
N LYS A 333 -21.58 -18.07 11.63
CA LYS A 333 -22.20 -19.39 11.73
C LYS A 333 -23.72 -19.33 11.60
N GLN A 334 -24.34 -18.29 12.18
CA GLN A 334 -25.80 -18.09 12.18
C GLN A 334 -26.32 -17.45 10.89
N LEU A 335 -25.46 -16.91 10.04
CA LEU A 335 -25.84 -16.33 8.77
C LEU A 335 -26.57 -17.37 7.91
N GLU A 336 -27.86 -17.20 7.63
CA GLU A 336 -28.50 -18.06 6.63
C GLU A 336 -28.04 -17.68 5.22
N VAL A 337 -27.64 -18.68 4.42
CA VAL A 337 -27.28 -18.50 3.00
C VAL A 337 -28.50 -18.78 2.12
N GLN A 338 -29.41 -19.62 2.63
CA GLN A 338 -30.75 -19.89 2.09
C GLN A 338 -31.72 -19.98 3.28
N PRO A 339 -33.03 -19.72 3.09
CA PRO A 339 -34.01 -19.79 4.18
C PRO A 339 -33.92 -21.11 4.95
N GLY A 340 -33.61 -21.03 6.25
CA GLY A 340 -33.45 -22.20 7.13
C GLY A 340 -32.14 -22.98 6.96
N GLN A 341 -31.20 -22.49 6.15
CA GLN A 341 -29.88 -23.09 5.94
C GLN A 341 -28.76 -22.13 6.38
N PRO A 342 -28.28 -22.23 7.63
CA PRO A 342 -27.16 -21.44 8.12
C PRO A 342 -25.87 -21.77 7.36
N LEU A 343 -25.00 -20.78 7.13
CA LEU A 343 -23.65 -20.95 6.59
C LEU A 343 -22.85 -21.94 7.44
N GLY A 344 -23.13 -21.93 8.75
CA GLY A 344 -22.69 -22.94 9.70
C GLY A 344 -22.90 -24.38 9.25
N SER A 345 -24.03 -24.69 8.58
CA SER A 345 -24.31 -26.05 8.09
C SER A 345 -23.68 -26.37 6.74
N MET A 346 -23.23 -25.35 5.99
CA MET A 346 -22.67 -25.50 4.65
C MET A 346 -21.14 -25.61 4.65
N TRP A 347 -20.47 -24.87 5.53
CA TRP A 347 -19.02 -24.86 5.58
C TRP A 347 -18.52 -25.89 6.60
N GLU A 348 -17.73 -26.86 6.13
CA GLU A 348 -17.10 -27.88 6.99
C GLU A 348 -16.33 -27.25 8.16
N GLY A 349 -15.78 -26.04 7.95
CA GLY A 349 -15.12 -25.22 8.97
C GLY A 349 -15.91 -25.01 10.26
N PHE A 350 -17.25 -24.99 10.16
CA PHE A 350 -18.19 -24.78 11.27
C PHE A 350 -18.72 -26.07 11.89
N GLN A 351 -18.30 -27.23 11.40
CA GLN A 351 -18.81 -28.52 11.88
C GLN A 351 -17.92 -29.12 12.98
N PRO A 352 -18.51 -29.76 14.00
CA PRO A 352 -17.75 -30.53 14.98
C PRO A 352 -16.82 -31.54 14.31
N GLY A 353 -15.56 -31.55 14.73
CA GLY A 353 -14.51 -32.41 14.16
C GLY A 353 -13.61 -31.72 13.13
N HIS A 354 -13.99 -30.55 12.60
CA HIS A 354 -13.09 -29.75 11.79
C HIS A 354 -12.09 -28.97 12.68
N PRO A 355 -10.80 -28.85 12.31
CA PRO A 355 -9.80 -28.14 13.13
C PRO A 355 -10.21 -26.71 13.51
N VAL A 356 -10.70 -25.94 12.55
CA VAL A 356 -11.16 -24.55 12.80
C VAL A 356 -12.29 -24.50 13.83
N TYR A 357 -13.26 -25.41 13.76
CA TYR A 357 -14.33 -25.50 14.75
C TYR A 357 -13.77 -25.77 16.17
N ASP A 358 -12.81 -26.68 16.27
CA ASP A 358 -12.20 -27.07 17.55
C ASP A 358 -11.50 -25.88 18.25
N TRP A 359 -10.89 -24.99 17.47
CA TRP A 359 -10.29 -23.73 17.95
C TRP A 359 -11.33 -22.68 18.36
N MET A 360 -12.44 -22.59 17.63
CA MET A 360 -13.40 -21.49 17.80
C MET A 360 -14.50 -21.79 18.82
N GLU A 361 -14.92 -23.05 18.93
CA GLU A 361 -16.00 -23.52 19.82
C GLU A 361 -15.68 -24.84 20.56
N GLY A 362 -14.65 -25.57 20.14
CA GLY A 362 -14.33 -26.89 20.69
C GLY A 362 -13.31 -26.90 21.83
N GLY A 363 -12.55 -28.00 21.93
CA GLY A 363 -11.65 -28.28 23.03
C GLY A 363 -10.41 -27.38 23.08
N LYS A 364 -10.09 -26.68 21.99
CA LYS A 364 -8.95 -25.76 21.92
C LYS A 364 -9.32 -24.30 22.17
N ARG A 365 -10.60 -23.99 22.40
CA ARG A 365 -11.05 -22.62 22.65
C ARG A 365 -10.37 -21.97 23.86
N GLU A 366 -10.26 -22.70 24.97
CA GLU A 366 -9.62 -22.17 26.18
C GLU A 366 -8.14 -21.82 25.93
N LEU A 367 -7.44 -22.62 25.12
CA LEU A 367 -6.07 -22.35 24.72
C LEU A 367 -5.96 -21.10 23.84
N LEU A 368 -6.89 -20.92 22.89
CA LEU A 368 -6.97 -19.71 22.07
C LEU A 368 -7.17 -18.47 22.92
N ASP A 369 -8.17 -18.48 23.80
CA ASP A 369 -8.49 -17.35 24.66
C ASP A 369 -7.33 -17.01 25.59
N LYS A 370 -6.71 -18.03 26.19
CA LYS A 370 -5.55 -17.83 27.06
C LYS A 370 -4.35 -17.26 26.30
N GLY A 371 -4.06 -17.78 25.10
CA GLY A 371 -2.95 -17.31 24.29
C GLY A 371 -3.17 -15.88 23.79
N LEU A 372 -4.38 -15.52 23.36
CA LEU A 372 -4.70 -14.16 22.94
C LEU A 372 -4.66 -13.16 24.11
N LYS A 373 -5.14 -13.54 25.31
CA LYS A 373 -4.98 -12.73 26.54
C LYS A 373 -3.54 -12.63 27.03
N GLY A 374 -2.65 -13.49 26.54
CA GLY A 374 -1.21 -13.41 26.83
C GLY A 374 -0.47 -12.36 26.00
N LEU A 375 -1.13 -11.75 25.01
CA LEU A 375 -0.58 -10.64 24.23
C LEU A 375 -0.63 -9.36 25.08
N GLY A 376 0.51 -8.71 25.28
CA GLY A 376 0.57 -7.43 26.00
C GLY A 376 0.26 -6.23 25.10
N GLU A 377 0.18 -5.05 25.71
CA GLU A 377 -0.27 -3.84 25.02
C GLU A 377 0.84 -3.06 24.32
N GLN A 378 2.10 -3.23 24.73
CA GLN A 378 3.23 -2.43 24.24
C GLN A 378 3.94 -3.13 23.08
N GLY A 379 4.22 -2.39 22.02
CA GLY A 379 4.99 -2.88 20.89
C GLY A 379 5.91 -1.84 20.31
N PHE A 380 6.95 -2.33 19.62
CA PHE A 380 7.79 -1.49 18.79
C PHE A 380 8.24 -2.23 17.54
N SER A 381 8.64 -1.50 16.52
CA SER A 381 9.28 -2.05 15.34
C SER A 381 10.40 -1.14 14.87
N TYR A 382 11.34 -1.71 14.12
CA TYR A 382 12.35 -0.93 13.43
C TYR A 382 12.81 -1.62 12.15
N SER A 383 13.39 -0.83 11.25
CA SER A 383 14.03 -1.31 10.03
C SER A 383 15.46 -0.81 9.93
N LEU A 384 16.33 -1.68 9.45
CA LEU A 384 17.72 -1.39 9.15
C LEU A 384 17.88 -1.07 7.66
N PRO A 385 18.87 -0.24 7.29
CA PRO A 385 19.24 -0.06 5.91
C PRO A 385 19.81 -1.38 5.41
N SER A 386 19.08 -2.09 4.55
CA SER A 386 19.60 -3.29 3.90
C SER A 386 19.63 -3.10 2.39
N ALA A 387 20.79 -3.40 1.81
CA ALA A 387 20.99 -3.47 0.36
C ALA A 387 19.96 -4.42 -0.31
N GLY A 388 19.42 -5.36 0.48
CA GLY A 388 18.44 -6.35 0.08
C GLY A 388 16.97 -5.88 0.12
N GLY A 389 16.59 -4.92 0.97
CA GLY A 389 15.17 -4.64 1.26
C GLY A 389 14.31 -4.28 0.05
N MET A 390 14.91 -3.71 -1.01
CA MET A 390 14.23 -3.46 -2.31
C MET A 390 14.62 -4.46 -3.41
N MET A 391 15.65 -5.27 -3.20
CA MET A 391 16.12 -6.35 -4.08
C MET A 391 15.83 -7.73 -3.48
N GLY A 392 14.74 -7.86 -2.73
CA GLY A 392 14.31 -9.12 -2.11
C GLY A 392 15.09 -9.59 -0.88
N GLY A 393 16.31 -9.12 -0.65
CA GLY A 393 17.08 -9.49 0.53
C GLY A 393 16.41 -9.06 1.85
N PRO A 394 16.55 -9.85 2.92
CA PRO A 394 15.85 -9.58 4.17
C PRO A 394 16.14 -8.16 4.66
N ALA A 395 15.09 -7.34 4.78
CA ALA A 395 15.17 -6.11 5.56
C ALA A 395 15.61 -6.50 6.97
N GLY A 396 16.76 -5.98 7.42
CA GLY A 396 17.14 -6.12 8.82
C GLY A 396 16.13 -5.39 9.70
N GLY A 397 15.86 -5.92 10.88
CA GLY A 397 14.83 -5.39 11.80
C GLY A 397 13.68 -6.35 12.04
N GLY A 398 12.64 -5.85 12.71
CA GLY A 398 11.50 -6.65 13.12
C GLY A 398 10.45 -5.82 13.86
N ALA A 399 9.29 -6.42 14.07
CA ALA A 399 8.24 -5.97 14.96
C ALA A 399 8.23 -6.84 16.22
N PHE A 400 7.97 -6.20 17.36
CA PHE A 400 8.07 -6.77 18.68
C PHE A 400 6.81 -6.38 19.43
N LEU A 401 6.14 -7.37 20.01
CA LEU A 401 5.00 -7.17 20.90
C LEU A 401 5.33 -7.80 22.25
N HIS A 402 5.21 -7.02 23.32
CA HIS A 402 5.38 -7.52 24.67
C HIS A 402 4.31 -8.58 24.96
N LEU A 403 4.65 -9.60 25.74
CA LEU A 403 3.72 -10.66 26.13
C LEU A 403 3.58 -10.70 27.65
N ASP A 404 2.34 -10.63 28.11
CA ASP A 404 2.01 -10.71 29.52
C ASP A 404 2.02 -12.16 30.02
N ASP A 405 1.70 -13.12 29.13
CA ASP A 405 1.92 -14.55 29.34
C ASP A 405 2.63 -15.20 28.13
N PRO A 406 3.98 -15.10 28.07
CA PRO A 406 4.76 -15.69 27.00
C PRO A 406 4.59 -17.21 26.87
N ALA A 407 4.27 -17.91 27.97
CA ALA A 407 4.09 -19.36 27.96
C ALA A 407 2.78 -19.73 27.27
N ALA A 408 1.68 -19.06 27.61
CA ALA A 408 0.39 -19.27 26.94
C ALA A 408 0.46 -19.00 25.44
N VAL A 409 1.15 -17.93 25.02
CA VAL A 409 1.31 -17.59 23.60
C VAL A 409 2.16 -18.65 22.87
N ARG A 410 3.22 -19.16 23.51
CA ARG A 410 4.01 -20.28 22.95
C ARG A 410 3.18 -21.54 22.80
N ASP A 411 2.40 -21.90 23.82
CA ASP A 411 1.54 -23.08 23.79
C ASP A 411 0.47 -22.97 22.69
N LEU A 412 -0.11 -21.78 22.52
CA LEU A 412 -1.02 -21.46 21.42
C LEU A 412 -0.34 -21.68 20.07
N LEU A 413 0.81 -21.05 19.81
CA LEU A 413 1.51 -21.16 18.52
C LEU A 413 1.98 -22.59 18.24
N ALA A 414 2.45 -23.32 19.25
CA ALA A 414 2.93 -24.69 19.11
C ALA A 414 1.82 -25.67 18.70
N GLN A 415 0.56 -25.37 19.01
CA GLN A 415 -0.59 -26.18 18.59
C GLN A 415 -1.26 -25.64 17.31
N LEU A 416 -1.41 -24.32 17.20
CA LEU A 416 -2.12 -23.69 16.09
C LEU A 416 -1.33 -23.78 14.78
N VAL A 417 -0.03 -23.45 14.81
CA VAL A 417 0.75 -23.32 13.57
C VAL A 417 0.92 -24.66 12.83
N PRO A 418 1.14 -25.82 13.48
CA PRO A 418 1.14 -27.11 12.77
C PRO A 418 -0.15 -27.40 12.02
N GLU A 419 -1.31 -27.08 12.60
CA GLU A 419 -2.60 -27.30 11.95
C GLU A 419 -2.81 -26.34 10.77
N VAL A 420 -2.43 -25.07 10.93
CA VAL A 420 -2.45 -24.10 9.83
C VAL A 420 -1.48 -24.52 8.73
N ALA A 421 -0.28 -24.99 9.08
CA ALA A 421 0.71 -25.50 8.13
C ALA A 421 0.18 -26.72 7.37
N GLN A 422 -0.53 -27.63 8.04
CA GLN A 422 -1.17 -28.76 7.38
C GLN A 422 -2.21 -28.31 6.36
N LEU A 423 -3.06 -27.34 6.70
CA LEU A 423 -4.08 -26.80 5.79
C LEU A 423 -3.46 -26.06 4.60
N VAL A 424 -2.48 -25.19 4.86
CA VAL A 424 -1.79 -24.39 3.83
C VAL A 424 -0.99 -25.31 2.90
N ASN A 425 -0.18 -26.21 3.46
CA ASN A 425 0.70 -27.08 2.67
C ASN A 425 -0.09 -28.17 1.92
N ALA A 426 -1.29 -28.54 2.38
CA ALA A 426 -2.19 -29.42 1.62
C ALA A 426 -2.84 -28.71 0.43
N SER A 427 -2.96 -27.39 0.47
CA SER A 427 -3.51 -26.60 -0.62
C SER A 427 -2.47 -26.39 -1.72
N LYS A 428 -2.62 -27.10 -2.84
CA LYS A 428 -1.79 -26.88 -4.05
C LYS A 428 -2.01 -25.52 -4.72
N GLN A 429 -3.01 -24.76 -4.27
CA GLN A 429 -3.38 -23.47 -4.89
C GLN A 429 -2.63 -22.29 -4.28
N ILE A 430 -2.04 -22.46 -3.09
CA ILE A 430 -1.37 -21.39 -2.37
C ILE A 430 0.14 -21.62 -2.51
N PRO A 431 0.91 -20.73 -3.17
CA PRO A 431 2.35 -20.89 -3.36
C PRO A 431 3.13 -20.51 -2.09
N VAL A 432 2.66 -20.96 -0.93
CA VAL A 432 3.23 -20.67 0.40
C VAL A 432 3.38 -21.97 1.17
N GLU A 433 4.55 -22.16 1.77
CA GLU A 433 4.85 -23.23 2.71
C GLU A 433 5.11 -22.63 4.09
N ILE A 434 4.53 -23.23 5.14
CA ILE A 434 4.86 -22.87 6.53
C ILE A 434 5.89 -23.87 7.07
N GLU A 435 7.10 -23.39 7.35
CA GLU A 435 8.21 -24.15 7.90
C GLU A 435 8.28 -23.94 9.42
N ILE A 436 8.16 -25.03 10.17
CA ILE A 436 8.29 -25.03 11.65
C ILE A 436 9.69 -25.49 12.01
N LYS A 437 10.42 -24.69 12.78
CA LYS A 437 11.80 -24.99 13.17
C LYS A 437 12.06 -24.66 14.62
N THR A 438 13.02 -25.38 15.18
CA THR A 438 13.51 -25.16 16.54
C THR A 438 14.88 -24.52 16.49
N VAL A 439 15.05 -23.44 17.24
CA VAL A 439 16.36 -22.83 17.45
C VAL A 439 17.26 -23.81 18.20
N LYS A 440 18.49 -24.02 17.74
CA LYS A 440 19.49 -24.80 18.50
C LYS A 440 20.27 -23.87 19.43
N LEU A 441 20.11 -24.04 20.73
CA LEU A 441 20.88 -23.34 21.76
C LEU A 441 22.14 -24.14 22.08
N THR A 442 23.20 -23.43 22.43
CA THR A 442 24.49 -24.03 22.73
C THR A 442 24.88 -23.66 24.16
N GLU A 443 24.97 -24.64 25.04
CA GLU A 443 25.33 -24.45 26.45
C GLU A 443 26.65 -25.16 26.74
N LYS A 444 27.52 -24.53 27.55
CA LYS A 444 28.70 -25.22 28.09
C LYS A 444 28.33 -25.92 29.39
N THR A 445 28.53 -27.23 29.44
CA THR A 445 28.39 -28.01 30.67
C THR A 445 29.44 -27.60 31.71
N PRO A 446 29.25 -27.96 32.99
CA PRO A 446 30.27 -27.71 34.03
C PRO A 446 31.65 -28.26 33.68
N ASP A 447 31.72 -29.32 32.88
CA ASP A 447 32.98 -29.95 32.41
C ASP A 447 33.60 -29.25 31.19
N GLY A 448 33.02 -28.13 30.75
CA GLY A 448 33.47 -27.35 29.60
C GLY A 448 33.06 -27.92 28.25
N GLN A 449 32.27 -29.00 28.20
CA GLN A 449 31.76 -29.55 26.94
C GLN A 449 30.60 -28.71 26.41
N THR A 450 30.60 -28.48 25.10
CA THR A 450 29.53 -27.75 24.42
C THR A 450 28.41 -28.72 24.05
N VAL A 451 27.22 -28.56 24.64
CA VAL A 451 26.03 -29.36 24.34
C VAL A 451 25.00 -28.50 23.61
N SER A 452 24.40 -29.07 22.55
CA SER A 452 23.29 -28.44 21.84
C SER A 452 21.97 -28.85 22.49
N LYS A 453 21.16 -27.87 22.89
CA LYS A 453 19.81 -28.07 23.41
C LYS A 453 18.79 -27.43 22.47
N ASP A 454 17.58 -27.98 22.44
CA ASP A 454 16.46 -27.36 21.74
C ASP A 454 15.99 -26.09 22.47
N GLY A 455 15.90 -25.00 21.71
CA GLY A 455 15.41 -23.70 22.15
C GLY A 455 13.98 -23.42 21.65
N PRO A 456 13.60 -22.14 21.60
CA PRO A 456 12.27 -21.75 21.11
C PRO A 456 12.02 -22.19 19.67
N GLN A 457 10.75 -22.46 19.35
CA GLN A 457 10.31 -22.62 17.98
C GLN A 457 10.17 -21.28 17.27
N TYR A 458 10.37 -21.29 15.96
CA TYR A 458 9.95 -20.23 15.06
C TYR A 458 9.25 -20.81 13.84
N TYR A 459 8.44 -19.97 13.24
CA TYR A 459 7.54 -20.32 12.15
C TYR A 459 7.86 -19.39 10.99
N ALA A 460 8.31 -19.95 9.86
CA ALA A 460 8.72 -19.19 8.69
C ALA A 460 7.77 -19.47 7.53
N LEU A 461 7.30 -18.42 6.88
CA LEU A 461 6.53 -18.49 5.65
C LEU A 461 7.51 -18.44 4.48
N LYS A 462 7.43 -19.43 3.59
CA LYS A 462 8.31 -19.58 2.44
C LYS A 462 7.48 -19.59 1.17
N LEU A 463 7.80 -18.69 0.25
CA LEU A 463 7.18 -18.67 -1.07
C LEU A 463 7.76 -19.78 -1.94
N GLN A 464 6.88 -20.56 -2.58
CA GLN A 464 7.26 -21.62 -3.51
C GLN A 464 7.40 -21.05 -4.92
N GLY A 465 8.62 -20.65 -5.27
CA GLY A 465 8.91 -19.97 -6.53
C GLY A 465 8.57 -20.78 -7.80
N ASN A 466 8.57 -22.10 -7.70
CA ASN A 466 8.21 -23.02 -8.79
C ASN A 466 6.72 -22.99 -9.14
N GLU A 467 5.86 -22.64 -8.18
CA GLU A 467 4.41 -22.56 -8.35
C GLU A 467 3.96 -21.17 -8.84
N LEU A 468 4.89 -20.21 -8.99
CA LEU A 468 4.59 -18.91 -9.58
C LEU A 468 4.44 -19.01 -11.10
N PRO A 469 3.54 -18.19 -11.71
CA PRO A 469 3.43 -18.04 -13.16
C PRO A 469 4.81 -17.81 -13.83
N PRO A 470 5.04 -18.31 -15.06
CA PRO A 470 6.36 -18.26 -15.72
C PRO A 470 6.98 -16.86 -15.80
N ASP A 471 6.17 -15.84 -16.02
CA ASP A 471 6.53 -14.42 -16.04
C ASP A 471 6.94 -13.87 -14.66
N MET A 472 6.48 -14.50 -13.57
CA MET A 472 6.84 -14.17 -12.19
C MET A 472 7.98 -15.01 -11.61
N ARG A 473 8.49 -16.02 -12.33
CA ARG A 473 9.58 -16.87 -11.82
C ARG A 473 10.88 -16.11 -11.57
N GLN A 474 11.17 -15.06 -12.33
CA GLN A 474 12.33 -14.20 -12.04
C GLN A 474 12.16 -13.43 -10.74
N LEU A 475 10.93 -13.00 -10.41
CA LEU A 475 10.59 -12.39 -9.12
C LEU A 475 10.74 -13.39 -7.97
N SER A 476 10.61 -14.70 -8.23
CA SER A 476 10.75 -15.73 -7.18
C SER A 476 12.12 -15.74 -6.50
N MET A 477 13.21 -15.42 -7.22
CA MET A 477 14.55 -15.35 -6.60
C MET A 477 14.63 -14.21 -5.59
N PHE A 478 13.98 -13.09 -5.89
CA PHE A 478 13.87 -11.94 -5.00
C PHE A 478 12.93 -12.24 -3.84
N LEU A 479 11.75 -12.78 -4.13
CA LEU A 479 10.74 -13.11 -3.12
C LEU A 479 11.20 -14.22 -2.17
N GLY A 480 11.99 -15.19 -2.63
CA GLY A 480 12.50 -16.29 -1.81
C GLY A 480 13.47 -15.85 -0.69
N GLN A 481 14.03 -14.65 -0.80
CA GLN A 481 14.85 -14.04 0.24
C GLN A 481 14.01 -13.36 1.33
N ILE A 482 12.74 -13.03 1.04
CA ILE A 482 11.77 -12.53 2.01
C ILE A 482 11.10 -13.75 2.66
N GLN A 483 11.46 -14.02 3.92
CA GLN A 483 10.88 -15.12 4.68
C GLN A 483 10.27 -14.55 5.95
N PRO A 484 9.00 -14.12 5.91
CA PRO A 484 8.28 -13.69 7.09
C PRO A 484 8.39 -14.77 8.15
N THR A 485 9.00 -14.45 9.27
CA THR A 485 9.31 -15.38 10.34
C THR A 485 8.80 -14.80 11.64
N LEU A 486 8.16 -15.62 12.47
CA LEU A 486 7.73 -15.23 13.80
C LEU A 486 8.13 -16.25 14.86
N GLY A 487 8.22 -15.81 16.11
CA GLY A 487 8.42 -16.68 17.27
C GLY A 487 8.40 -15.90 18.58
N VAL A 488 8.41 -16.61 19.71
CA VAL A 488 8.40 -15.99 21.03
C VAL A 488 9.78 -16.07 21.67
N SER A 489 10.39 -14.92 21.92
CA SER A 489 11.71 -14.82 22.52
C SER A 489 11.71 -15.26 23.99
N PRO A 490 12.85 -15.71 24.54
CA PRO A 490 12.95 -16.16 25.93
C PRO A 490 12.49 -15.13 26.96
N ASP A 491 12.74 -13.86 26.67
CA ASP A 491 12.46 -12.67 27.47
C ASP A 491 11.05 -12.08 27.28
N GLY A 492 10.15 -12.80 26.60
CA GLY A 492 8.73 -12.48 26.60
C GLY A 492 8.26 -11.55 25.48
N TRP A 493 8.93 -11.57 24.33
CA TRP A 493 8.49 -10.82 23.15
C TRP A 493 7.99 -11.77 22.06
N LEU A 494 6.85 -11.46 21.47
CA LEU A 494 6.50 -11.97 20.15
C LEU A 494 7.29 -11.16 19.12
N VAL A 495 8.13 -11.85 18.37
CA VAL A 495 9.02 -11.25 17.37
C VAL A 495 8.51 -11.66 16.00
N VAL A 496 8.34 -10.68 15.11
CA VAL A 496 7.99 -10.88 13.70
C VAL A 496 9.03 -10.16 12.85
N GLY A 497 9.59 -10.81 11.83
CA GLY A 497 10.56 -10.18 10.95
C GLY A 497 10.58 -10.80 9.56
N MET A 498 11.19 -10.13 8.59
CA MET A 498 11.28 -10.64 7.21
C MET A 498 12.47 -11.59 6.98
N SER A 499 13.19 -11.91 8.07
CA SER A 499 14.45 -12.63 8.04
C SER A 499 14.46 -13.73 9.08
N ARG A 500 14.48 -14.99 8.62
CA ARG A 500 14.69 -16.16 9.47
C ARG A 500 15.95 -16.03 10.34
N VAL A 501 17.03 -15.51 9.77
CA VAL A 501 18.32 -15.34 10.48
C VAL A 501 18.17 -14.32 11.62
N SER A 502 17.56 -13.17 11.35
CA SER A 502 17.39 -12.12 12.36
C SER A 502 16.49 -12.59 13.50
N VAL A 503 15.34 -13.19 13.17
CA VAL A 503 14.42 -13.73 14.18
C VAL A 503 15.09 -14.85 14.98
N SER A 504 15.74 -15.82 14.32
CA SER A 504 16.44 -16.90 15.04
C SER A 504 17.51 -16.36 15.99
N ASN A 505 18.26 -15.32 15.60
CA ASN A 505 19.26 -14.70 16.47
C ASN A 505 18.63 -14.06 17.71
N ILE A 506 17.50 -13.37 17.57
CA ILE A 506 16.76 -12.79 18.70
C ILE A 506 16.22 -13.90 19.61
N LEU A 507 15.65 -14.97 19.04
CA LEU A 507 15.16 -16.11 19.82
C LEU A 507 16.29 -16.87 20.55
N ARG A 508 17.54 -16.80 20.07
CA ARG A 508 18.71 -17.36 20.76
C ARG A 508 19.16 -16.50 21.93
N LYS A 509 19.19 -15.18 21.75
CA LYS A 509 19.88 -14.24 22.66
C LYS A 509 18.92 -13.48 23.59
N GLY A 510 17.63 -13.46 23.27
CA GLY A 510 16.69 -12.47 23.78
C GLY A 510 16.85 -11.12 23.09
N LEU A 511 15.94 -10.20 23.38
CA LEU A 511 16.07 -8.80 22.98
C LEU A 511 17.12 -8.14 23.88
N THR A 512 18.12 -7.51 23.27
CA THR A 512 19.22 -6.85 23.99
C THR A 512 19.26 -5.38 23.61
N ALA A 513 19.59 -4.52 24.58
CA ALA A 513 19.77 -3.11 24.30
C ALA A 513 20.87 -2.92 23.24
N ALA A 514 20.64 -1.99 22.32
CA ALA A 514 21.63 -1.66 21.31
C ALA A 514 22.85 -1.00 21.97
N GLU A 515 24.06 -1.34 21.50
CA GLU A 515 25.31 -0.71 21.97
C GLU A 515 25.27 0.81 21.80
N SER A 516 24.68 1.25 20.69
CA SER A 516 24.33 2.64 20.40
C SER A 516 22.85 2.69 20.02
N PRO A 517 21.96 3.17 20.90
CA PRO A 517 20.53 3.24 20.62
C PRO A 517 20.19 4.40 19.67
N ILE A 518 19.05 4.31 18.99
CA ILE A 518 18.60 5.34 18.02
C ILE A 518 18.44 6.73 18.64
N THR A 519 18.22 6.81 19.95
CA THR A 519 18.19 8.06 20.72
C THR A 519 19.55 8.76 20.82
N ALA A 520 20.64 8.11 20.39
CA ALA A 520 21.94 8.74 20.20
C ALA A 520 21.95 9.71 19.01
N LYS A 521 21.02 9.56 18.05
CA LYS A 521 20.86 10.54 16.96
C LYS A 521 20.19 11.81 17.47
N GLU A 522 20.80 12.96 17.20
CA GLU A 522 20.31 14.27 17.67
C GLU A 522 18.93 14.63 17.10
N ASP A 523 18.61 14.26 15.85
CA ASP A 523 17.30 14.50 15.25
C ASP A 523 16.20 13.64 15.88
N VAL A 524 16.47 12.35 16.13
CA VAL A 524 15.57 11.45 16.87
C VAL A 524 15.35 11.93 18.29
N LYS A 525 16.42 12.29 19.00
CA LYS A 525 16.35 12.82 20.36
C LYS A 525 15.52 14.10 20.42
N ALA A 526 15.72 15.01 19.47
CA ALA A 526 14.94 16.23 19.36
C ALA A 526 13.46 15.94 19.05
N PHE A 527 13.16 14.96 18.20
CA PHE A 527 11.80 14.52 17.91
C PHE A 527 11.12 13.93 19.14
N VAL A 528 11.72 12.93 19.78
CA VAL A 528 11.18 12.27 20.98
C VAL A 528 10.94 13.28 22.11
N GLY A 529 11.81 14.28 22.26
CA GLY A 529 11.61 15.36 23.23
C GLY A 529 10.40 16.28 22.96
N ARG A 530 9.84 16.29 21.74
CA ARG A 530 8.62 17.03 21.37
C ARG A 530 7.35 16.18 21.41
N VAL A 531 7.48 14.85 21.48
CA VAL A 531 6.33 13.94 21.50
C VAL A 531 5.50 14.18 22.77
N PRO A 532 4.17 14.34 22.68
CA PRO A 532 3.30 14.45 23.83
C PRO A 532 3.38 13.22 24.74
N LYS A 533 3.32 13.41 26.06
CA LYS A 533 3.40 12.31 27.04
C LYS A 533 2.23 11.32 26.95
N ASN A 534 1.11 11.74 26.36
CA ASN A 534 -0.08 10.92 26.10
C ASN A 534 -0.10 10.33 24.69
N ALA A 535 1.05 10.24 24.00
CA ALA A 535 1.11 9.60 22.70
C ALA A 535 0.82 8.09 22.81
N CYS A 536 -0.04 7.59 21.92
CA CYS A 536 -0.37 6.17 21.79
C CYS A 536 0.36 5.50 20.62
N ALA A 537 0.93 6.29 19.71
CA ALA A 537 1.83 5.83 18.66
C ALA A 537 2.87 6.89 18.35
N VAL A 538 4.11 6.48 18.07
CA VAL A 538 5.23 7.35 17.71
C VAL A 538 6.04 6.67 16.63
N SER A 539 6.28 7.33 15.52
CA SER A 539 7.08 6.78 14.43
C SER A 539 8.05 7.81 13.87
N TRP A 540 9.18 7.32 13.41
CA TRP A 540 10.23 8.10 12.77
C TRP A 540 10.78 7.28 11.61
N SER A 541 11.05 7.93 10.47
CA SER A 541 11.60 7.26 9.29
C SER A 541 12.47 8.19 8.47
N ASP A 542 13.70 7.78 8.22
CA ASP A 542 14.63 8.41 7.30
C ASP A 542 14.63 7.69 5.95
N SER A 543 13.97 8.30 4.97
CA SER A 543 13.88 7.76 3.61
C SER A 543 15.16 7.95 2.80
N ARG A 544 16.12 8.78 3.25
CA ARG A 544 17.32 9.12 2.46
C ARG A 544 18.13 7.87 2.08
N PRO A 545 18.47 6.94 2.98
CA PRO A 545 19.25 5.76 2.60
C PRO A 545 18.51 4.87 1.60
N GLY A 546 17.20 4.69 1.78
CA GLY A 546 16.36 3.91 0.87
C GLY A 546 16.26 4.55 -0.52
N VAL A 547 16.02 5.86 -0.59
CA VAL A 547 15.96 6.59 -1.86
C VAL A 547 17.31 6.57 -2.57
N ALA A 548 18.42 6.85 -1.86
CA ALA A 548 19.76 6.78 -2.45
C ALA A 548 20.06 5.41 -3.05
N GLN A 549 19.70 4.35 -2.32
CA GLN A 549 19.90 2.99 -2.78
C GLN A 549 19.04 2.64 -3.99
N MET A 550 17.77 3.07 -4.02
CA MET A 550 16.88 2.88 -5.17
C MET A 550 17.42 3.58 -6.42
N VAL A 551 17.92 4.81 -6.26
CA VAL A 551 18.53 5.57 -7.36
C VAL A 551 19.77 4.85 -7.88
N ALA A 552 20.66 4.40 -6.98
CA ALA A 552 21.84 3.63 -7.35
C ALA A 552 21.50 2.31 -8.06
N LEU A 553 20.40 1.66 -7.65
CA LEU A 553 19.91 0.45 -8.28
C LEU A 553 19.42 0.70 -9.72
N VAL A 554 18.59 1.74 -9.91
CA VAL A 554 18.12 2.14 -11.24
C VAL A 554 19.30 2.49 -12.14
N GLN A 555 20.31 3.20 -11.62
CA GLN A 555 21.56 3.47 -12.35
C GLN A 555 22.29 2.18 -12.75
N GLY A 556 22.39 1.21 -11.84
CA GLY A 556 23.02 -0.08 -12.13
C GLY A 556 22.29 -0.89 -13.20
N PHE A 557 20.96 -0.81 -13.27
CA PHE A 557 20.15 -1.50 -14.28
C PHE A 557 19.97 -0.72 -15.58
N ALA A 558 20.30 0.56 -15.59
CA ALA A 558 20.08 1.44 -16.74
C ALA A 558 20.64 0.85 -18.05
N PRO A 559 21.89 0.31 -18.10
CA PRO A 559 22.43 -0.30 -19.32
C PRO A 559 21.58 -1.47 -19.83
N MET A 560 21.08 -2.31 -18.93
CA MET A 560 20.23 -3.46 -19.28
C MET A 560 18.87 -3.01 -19.82
N ILE A 561 18.26 -1.99 -19.22
CA ILE A 561 16.99 -1.42 -19.69
C ILE A 561 17.19 -0.85 -21.11
N THR A 562 18.26 -0.07 -21.31
CA THR A 562 18.56 0.52 -22.62
C THR A 562 18.95 -0.50 -23.68
N ALA A 563 19.59 -1.61 -23.30
CA ALA A 563 19.98 -2.66 -24.25
C ALA A 563 18.80 -3.49 -24.77
N ASN A 564 17.73 -3.61 -23.97
CA ASN A 564 16.55 -4.40 -24.33
C ASN A 564 15.43 -3.60 -25.00
N LEU A 565 15.53 -2.27 -25.04
CA LEU A 565 14.53 -1.39 -25.64
C LEU A 565 15.02 -0.86 -27.00
N PRO A 566 14.14 -0.78 -28.02
CA PRO A 566 14.49 -0.16 -29.29
C PRO A 566 15.03 1.26 -29.10
N PRO A 567 16.07 1.66 -29.88
CA PRO A 567 16.58 3.03 -29.83
C PRO A 567 15.47 4.06 -30.03
N GLY A 568 15.40 5.05 -29.15
CA GLY A 568 14.39 6.13 -29.20
C GLY A 568 13.03 5.80 -28.58
N MET A 569 12.83 4.59 -28.03
CA MET A 569 11.57 4.25 -27.35
C MET A 569 11.40 5.00 -26.02
N LEU A 570 12.50 5.29 -25.33
CA LEU A 570 12.49 6.02 -24.06
C LEU A 570 12.84 7.49 -24.32
N PRO A 571 12.00 8.44 -23.86
CA PRO A 571 12.26 9.88 -24.01
C PRO A 571 13.30 10.40 -23.00
N VAL A 572 14.06 9.51 -22.36
CA VAL A 572 15.04 9.84 -21.33
C VAL A 572 16.39 9.21 -21.66
N ASP A 573 17.44 10.00 -21.44
CA ASP A 573 18.81 9.53 -21.55
C ASP A 573 19.28 8.98 -20.20
N PHE A 574 19.28 7.66 -20.08
CA PHE A 574 19.71 6.97 -18.88
C PHE A 574 21.20 7.19 -18.54
N ALA A 575 22.03 7.61 -19.51
CA ALA A 575 23.41 8.00 -19.21
C ALA A 575 23.49 9.32 -18.41
N LYS A 576 22.42 10.12 -18.42
CA LYS A 576 22.28 11.34 -17.64
C LYS A 576 21.54 11.14 -16.33
N PHE A 577 21.31 9.89 -15.90
CA PHE A 577 20.52 9.65 -14.70
C PHE A 577 21.17 10.33 -13.47
N PRO A 578 20.40 11.12 -12.69
CA PRO A 578 20.99 11.97 -11.65
C PRO A 578 21.63 11.12 -10.55
N PRO A 579 22.70 11.62 -9.90
CA PRO A 579 23.32 10.91 -8.78
C PRO A 579 22.36 10.84 -7.57
N PRO A 580 22.51 9.84 -6.66
CA PRO A 580 21.72 9.71 -5.43
C PRO A 580 21.57 11.00 -4.63
N GLU A 581 22.62 11.80 -4.54
CA GLU A 581 22.68 13.06 -3.81
C GLU A 581 21.62 14.07 -4.27
N SER A 582 21.35 14.14 -5.58
CA SER A 582 20.32 15.02 -6.16
C SER A 582 18.92 14.72 -5.61
N PHE A 583 18.66 13.48 -5.21
CA PHE A 583 17.39 13.06 -4.63
C PHE A 583 17.37 13.22 -3.11
N VAL A 584 18.45 12.90 -2.41
CA VAL A 584 18.41 12.81 -0.94
C VAL A 584 18.73 14.10 -0.20
N GLN A 585 19.46 15.03 -0.82
CA GLN A 585 19.89 16.28 -0.16
C GLN A 585 18.74 17.19 0.29
N HIS A 586 17.55 17.01 -0.31
CA HIS A 586 16.35 17.78 0.00
C HIS A 586 15.34 17.03 0.88
N LEU A 587 15.62 15.76 1.16
CA LEU A 587 14.81 14.92 2.02
C LEU A 587 15.23 15.10 3.49
N ARG A 588 14.24 15.00 4.37
CA ARG A 588 14.40 14.90 5.82
C ARG A 588 13.67 13.67 6.33
N PRO A 589 13.99 13.21 7.54
CA PRO A 589 13.18 12.22 8.21
C PRO A 589 11.73 12.69 8.38
N THR A 590 10.82 11.72 8.26
CA THR A 590 9.42 11.85 8.63
C THR A 590 9.27 11.52 10.11
N GLU A 591 8.60 12.41 10.82
CA GLU A 591 8.30 12.36 12.25
C GLU A 591 6.79 12.31 12.40
N SER A 592 6.25 11.30 13.09
CA SER A 592 4.80 11.17 13.28
C SER A 592 4.45 10.68 14.67
N TYR A 593 3.40 11.24 15.26
CA TYR A 593 2.84 10.75 16.53
C TYR A 593 1.32 10.84 16.51
N SER A 594 0.70 9.97 17.30
CA SER A 594 -0.74 9.95 17.53
C SER A 594 -1.04 10.12 19.01
N VAL A 595 -2.03 10.94 19.33
CA VAL A 595 -2.57 11.12 20.68
C VAL A 595 -4.04 10.74 20.71
N VAL A 596 -4.50 10.18 21.82
CA VAL A 596 -5.93 9.96 22.08
C VAL A 596 -6.40 10.94 23.15
N GLU A 597 -7.50 11.63 22.88
CA GLU A 597 -8.12 12.64 23.75
C GLU A 597 -9.64 12.40 23.80
N GLY A 598 -10.11 11.63 24.77
CA GLY A 598 -11.51 11.21 24.80
C GLY A 598 -11.86 10.37 23.56
N SER A 599 -13.01 10.59 22.94
CA SER A 599 -13.46 9.84 21.75
C SER A 599 -12.71 10.20 20.46
N ARG A 600 -11.48 10.71 20.54
CA ARG A 600 -10.79 11.31 19.42
C ARG A 600 -9.34 10.87 19.39
N MET A 601 -8.87 10.43 18.23
CA MET A 601 -7.46 10.18 17.96
C MET A 601 -6.95 11.19 16.94
N ALA A 602 -5.92 11.95 17.31
CA ALA A 602 -5.28 12.93 16.44
C ALA A 602 -3.87 12.47 16.07
N THR A 603 -3.58 12.40 14.78
CA THR A 603 -2.27 12.07 14.23
C THR A 603 -1.64 13.32 13.65
N HIS A 604 -0.37 13.53 13.96
CA HIS A 604 0.46 14.62 13.46
C HIS A 604 1.67 14.04 12.76
N SER A 605 1.95 14.46 11.53
CA SER A 605 3.11 14.01 10.77
C SER A 605 3.82 15.20 10.09
N VAL A 606 5.15 15.17 10.08
CA VAL A 606 6.02 16.19 9.48
C VAL A 606 7.14 15.46 8.75
N GLY A 607 7.36 15.74 7.46
CA GLY A 607 8.39 15.05 6.69
C GLY A 607 8.66 15.62 5.30
N SER A 608 9.33 14.82 4.47
CA SER A 608 9.57 15.14 3.04
C SER A 608 8.68 14.40 2.06
N LEU A 609 8.03 13.33 2.52
CA LEU A 609 7.17 12.46 1.74
C LEU A 609 5.94 12.14 2.60
N ASP A 610 5.01 13.10 2.67
CA ASP A 610 3.71 12.92 3.34
C ASP A 610 2.58 12.91 2.30
N THR A 611 1.33 12.80 2.75
CA THR A 611 0.10 12.85 1.96
C THR A 611 0.05 14.03 0.98
N ALA A 612 0.53 15.23 1.32
CA ALA A 612 0.57 16.36 0.38
C ALA A 612 1.48 16.10 -0.81
N ASP A 613 2.61 15.43 -0.58
CA ASP A 613 3.56 15.04 -1.64
C ASP A 613 2.96 13.94 -2.54
N LEU A 614 2.12 13.06 -1.96
CA LEU A 614 1.31 12.11 -2.73
C LEU A 614 0.28 12.84 -3.60
N PHE A 615 -0.38 13.90 -3.12
CA PHE A 615 -1.28 14.72 -3.94
C PHE A 615 -0.55 15.51 -5.03
N LEU A 616 0.70 15.94 -4.84
CA LEU A 616 1.51 16.51 -5.94
C LEU A 616 1.83 15.46 -7.00
N GLY A 617 2.26 14.25 -6.57
CA GLY A 617 2.54 13.14 -7.47
C GLY A 617 1.30 12.70 -8.23
N ALA A 618 0.19 12.51 -7.52
CA ALA A 618 -1.11 12.18 -8.10
C ALA A 618 -1.64 13.31 -8.96
N GLY A 619 -1.48 14.59 -8.59
CA GLY A 619 -1.86 15.74 -9.41
C GLY A 619 -1.08 15.81 -10.73
N ALA A 620 0.21 15.46 -10.72
CA ALA A 620 1.00 15.32 -11.94
C ALA A 620 0.48 14.16 -12.83
N VAL A 621 0.12 13.02 -12.24
CA VAL A 621 -0.49 11.88 -12.96
C VAL A 621 -1.90 12.22 -13.47
N LEU A 622 -2.72 12.87 -12.66
CA LEU A 622 -4.08 13.34 -12.95
C LEU A 622 -4.11 14.53 -13.92
N SER A 623 -2.97 15.06 -14.32
CA SER A 623 -2.89 16.03 -15.41
C SER A 623 -2.68 15.40 -16.78
N VAL A 624 -2.03 14.23 -16.79
CA VAL A 624 -1.85 13.39 -17.98
C VAL A 624 -3.06 12.47 -18.16
N ALA A 625 -3.72 12.09 -17.05
CA ALA A 625 -4.85 11.16 -17.08
C ALA A 625 -6.09 11.68 -17.82
N PRO A 626 -6.55 12.94 -17.72
CA PRO A 626 -7.74 13.41 -18.43
C PRO A 626 -7.62 13.29 -19.95
N PRO A 627 -6.55 13.76 -20.64
CA PRO A 627 -6.44 13.55 -22.08
C PRO A 627 -6.30 12.08 -22.47
N VAL A 628 -5.63 11.24 -21.66
CA VAL A 628 -5.54 9.78 -21.91
C VAL A 628 -6.91 9.09 -21.68
N MET A 629 -7.64 9.48 -20.64
CA MET A 629 -8.96 8.95 -20.30
C MET A 629 -10.04 9.44 -21.29
N PHE A 630 -9.96 10.69 -21.76
CA PHE A 630 -10.80 11.20 -22.86
C PHE A 630 -10.49 10.49 -24.19
N GLN A 631 -9.23 10.13 -24.46
CA GLN A 631 -8.89 9.29 -25.62
C GLN A 631 -9.41 7.85 -25.48
N PHE A 632 -9.36 7.26 -24.28
CA PHE A 632 -9.89 5.92 -24.02
C PHE A 632 -11.43 5.87 -24.01
N MET A 633 -12.10 6.88 -23.45
CA MET A 633 -13.56 7.00 -23.46
C MET A 633 -14.09 7.32 -24.86
N GLY A 634 -13.41 8.20 -25.62
CA GLY A 634 -13.76 8.46 -27.02
C GLY A 634 -13.60 7.22 -27.92
N ARG A 635 -12.56 6.40 -27.69
CA ARG A 635 -12.38 5.12 -28.40
C ARG A 635 -13.43 4.08 -28.01
N ARG A 636 -13.79 3.96 -26.72
CA ARG A 636 -14.85 3.04 -26.27
C ARG A 636 -16.24 3.46 -26.72
N ALA A 637 -16.55 4.75 -26.76
CA ALA A 637 -17.81 5.24 -27.34
C ALA A 637 -17.90 4.92 -28.84
N ALA A 638 -16.80 5.11 -29.58
CA ALA A 638 -16.73 4.72 -30.99
C ALA A 638 -16.76 3.18 -31.20
N GLN A 639 -16.20 2.41 -30.25
CA GLN A 639 -16.24 0.94 -30.29
C GLN A 639 -17.62 0.38 -29.94
N ALA A 640 -18.29 0.95 -28.94
CA ALA A 640 -19.65 0.58 -28.57
C ALA A 640 -20.65 0.94 -29.68
N GLU A 641 -20.45 2.06 -30.39
CA GLU A 641 -21.19 2.39 -31.61
C GLU A 641 -20.91 1.40 -32.75
N SER A 642 -19.69 0.87 -32.87
CA SER A 642 -19.37 -0.17 -33.88
C SER A 642 -19.90 -1.55 -33.52
N GLU A 643 -19.88 -1.92 -32.24
CA GLU A 643 -20.34 -3.22 -31.74
C GLU A 643 -21.87 -3.31 -31.80
N HIS A 644 -22.60 -2.24 -31.48
CA HIS A 644 -24.05 -2.19 -31.70
C HIS A 644 -24.44 -2.20 -33.20
N ALA A 645 -23.61 -1.61 -34.08
CA ALA A 645 -23.84 -1.67 -35.51
C ALA A 645 -23.55 -3.06 -36.12
N GLU A 646 -22.66 -3.85 -35.51
CA GLU A 646 -22.38 -5.23 -35.91
C GLU A 646 -23.39 -6.24 -35.33
N GLU A 647 -23.89 -6.03 -34.11
CA GLU A 647 -24.91 -6.90 -33.49
C GLU A 647 -26.28 -6.84 -34.21
N GLU A 648 -26.69 -5.69 -34.76
CA GLU A 648 -27.89 -5.62 -35.60
C GLU A 648 -27.73 -6.35 -36.95
N GLY A 649 -26.49 -6.67 -37.37
CA GLY A 649 -26.18 -7.37 -38.61
C GLY A 649 -26.02 -8.89 -38.50
N ALA A 650 -25.78 -9.44 -37.30
CA ALA A 650 -25.28 -10.81 -37.11
C ALA A 650 -26.31 -11.85 -36.63
N ALA A 651 -27.59 -11.50 -36.51
CA ALA A 651 -28.62 -12.41 -35.99
C ALA A 651 -29.18 -13.41 -37.03
N VAL A 652 -28.32 -14.17 -37.74
CA VAL A 652 -28.68 -15.44 -38.41
C VAL A 652 -27.41 -16.29 -38.58
N ASP A 653 -27.13 -17.25 -37.70
CA ASP A 653 -27.02 -18.69 -38.03
C ASP A 653 -26.40 -19.54 -36.91
N GLU A 654 -26.88 -20.79 -36.86
CA GLU A 654 -26.25 -22.02 -36.34
C GLU A 654 -26.06 -22.26 -34.83
N ALA A 655 -26.93 -23.17 -34.34
CA ALA A 655 -26.69 -24.03 -33.19
C ALA A 655 -25.92 -25.30 -33.60
N GLN A 656 -24.81 -25.60 -32.93
CA GLN A 656 -24.25 -26.96 -32.87
C GLN A 656 -23.80 -27.32 -31.45
N ALA A 657 -24.25 -28.50 -31.02
CA ALA A 657 -24.01 -29.10 -29.71
C ALA A 657 -22.64 -29.78 -29.64
N GLN A 658 -21.96 -29.67 -28.49
CA GLN A 658 -20.77 -30.45 -28.15
C GLN A 658 -21.10 -31.54 -27.12
N GLU A 659 -20.59 -32.75 -27.38
CA GLU A 659 -20.67 -33.93 -26.50
C GLU A 659 -19.66 -33.88 -25.33
N PRO A 660 -19.93 -34.59 -24.20
CA PRO A 660 -19.08 -34.55 -23.02
C PRO A 660 -17.93 -35.57 -23.05
N LEU A 661 -16.79 -35.18 -22.46
CA LEU A 661 -15.59 -36.02 -22.27
C LEU A 661 -15.71 -36.96 -21.05
N PRO A 662 -15.01 -38.12 -21.05
CA PRO A 662 -15.02 -39.08 -19.95
C PRO A 662 -14.03 -38.72 -18.82
N PRO A 663 -14.24 -39.24 -17.59
CA PRO A 663 -13.42 -38.91 -16.42
C PRO A 663 -12.11 -39.71 -16.36
N PRO A 664 -11.05 -39.18 -15.71
CA PRO A 664 -9.76 -39.85 -15.59
C PRO A 664 -9.69 -40.86 -14.43
N GLU A 665 -8.91 -41.93 -14.65
CA GLU A 665 -8.63 -43.03 -13.71
C GLU A 665 -7.58 -42.67 -12.63
N ASP A 666 -7.83 -43.12 -11.40
CA ASP A 666 -6.96 -43.04 -10.23
C ASP A 666 -5.81 -44.05 -10.26
N LYS A 667 -4.60 -43.63 -9.81
CA LYS A 667 -3.53 -44.53 -9.33
C LYS A 667 -2.98 -44.07 -7.98
N PRO A 668 -2.71 -44.99 -7.03
CA PRO A 668 -2.27 -44.63 -5.69
C PRO A 668 -0.74 -44.51 -5.62
N HIS A 669 -0.25 -43.44 -4.96
CA HIS A 669 1.15 -43.31 -4.55
C HIS A 669 1.30 -43.57 -3.05
N GLY A 670 2.18 -44.51 -2.72
CA GLY A 670 2.54 -44.91 -1.37
C GLY A 670 3.47 -43.93 -0.66
N SER A 671 3.39 -43.93 0.66
CA SER A 671 4.13 -43.07 1.59
C SER A 671 5.63 -43.40 1.63
N SER A 672 6.48 -42.38 1.84
CA SER A 672 7.87 -42.57 2.26
C SER A 672 8.27 -41.56 3.33
N SER A 673 9.04 -42.07 4.29
CA SER A 673 9.43 -41.54 5.59
C SER A 673 10.62 -40.58 5.58
N ALA A 674 10.66 -39.72 6.60
CA ALA A 674 11.66 -38.70 6.89
C ALA A 674 13.11 -39.22 7.02
N SER A 675 14.07 -38.44 6.50
CA SER A 675 15.51 -38.68 6.61
C SER A 675 16.23 -37.51 7.32
N SER A 676 17.19 -37.87 8.15
CA SER A 676 18.17 -37.02 8.85
C SER A 676 19.01 -36.15 7.89
N VAL A 677 19.22 -34.88 8.23
CA VAL A 677 20.09 -33.96 7.45
C VAL A 677 21.56 -34.36 7.64
N SER A 678 22.17 -34.98 6.61
CA SER A 678 23.61 -35.27 6.57
C SER A 678 24.44 -34.02 6.29
N SER A 679 25.73 -34.06 6.65
CA SER A 679 26.75 -33.05 6.30
C SER A 679 26.79 -32.70 4.81
N ASP A 680 26.35 -33.64 3.97
CA ASP A 680 26.37 -33.54 2.51
C ASP A 680 25.45 -32.42 2.02
N GLY A 681 24.34 -32.16 2.72
CA GLY A 681 23.40 -31.09 2.34
C GLY A 681 23.97 -29.68 2.48
N VAL A 682 24.87 -29.46 3.44
CA VAL A 682 25.54 -28.14 3.63
C VAL A 682 26.59 -27.91 2.55
N GLN A 683 27.36 -28.96 2.21
CA GLN A 683 28.37 -28.88 1.16
C GLN A 683 27.73 -28.71 -0.22
N VAL A 684 26.71 -29.49 -0.57
CA VAL A 684 25.97 -29.32 -1.84
C VAL A 684 25.41 -27.91 -1.99
N ARG A 685 24.87 -27.34 -0.89
CA ARG A 685 24.38 -25.95 -0.90
C ARG A 685 25.50 -24.95 -1.16
N SER A 686 26.64 -25.07 -0.47
CA SER A 686 27.79 -24.20 -0.70
C SER A 686 28.33 -24.32 -2.13
N ALA A 687 28.33 -25.53 -2.71
CA ALA A 687 28.73 -25.74 -4.10
C ALA A 687 27.77 -25.05 -5.07
N THR A 688 26.46 -25.12 -4.78
CA THR A 688 25.40 -24.48 -5.57
C THR A 688 25.48 -22.95 -5.51
N GLU A 689 25.78 -22.38 -4.34
CA GLU A 689 25.93 -20.92 -4.18
C GLU A 689 27.09 -20.37 -5.02
N GLU A 690 28.23 -21.06 -5.04
CA GLU A 690 29.38 -20.68 -5.86
C GLU A 690 29.13 -20.90 -7.37
N LEU A 691 28.44 -21.99 -7.76
CA LEU A 691 28.00 -22.17 -9.15
C LEU A 691 27.13 -21.00 -9.63
N ASN A 692 26.18 -20.56 -8.81
CA ASN A 692 25.33 -19.40 -9.14
C ASN A 692 26.15 -18.10 -9.27
N ARG A 693 27.16 -17.92 -8.42
CA ARG A 693 28.09 -16.78 -8.51
C ARG A 693 28.88 -16.80 -9.81
N LEU A 694 29.41 -17.96 -10.20
CA LEU A 694 30.13 -18.14 -11.45
C LEU A 694 29.24 -17.94 -12.69
N ILE A 695 28.02 -18.50 -12.69
CA ILE A 695 27.02 -18.29 -13.75
C ILE A 695 26.73 -16.80 -13.94
N THR A 696 26.49 -16.08 -12.84
CA THR A 696 26.25 -14.63 -12.89
C THR A 696 27.43 -13.91 -13.55
N GLY A 697 28.67 -14.24 -13.17
CA GLY A 697 29.84 -13.66 -13.81
C GLY A 697 29.98 -14.00 -15.30
N ILE A 698 29.61 -15.22 -15.70
CA ILE A 698 29.60 -15.64 -17.11
C ILE A 698 28.58 -14.84 -17.91
N GLU A 699 27.38 -14.59 -17.39
CA GLU A 699 26.36 -13.79 -18.09
C GLU A 699 26.78 -12.32 -18.24
N ILE A 700 27.42 -11.74 -17.22
CA ILE A 700 27.99 -10.38 -17.32
C ILE A 700 29.10 -10.34 -18.37
N TYR A 701 30.03 -11.31 -18.34
CA TYR A 701 31.09 -11.43 -19.33
C TYR A 701 30.52 -11.58 -20.76
N LYS A 702 29.47 -12.40 -20.91
CA LYS A 702 28.80 -12.64 -22.19
C LYS A 702 28.08 -11.40 -22.70
N SER A 703 27.50 -10.58 -21.82
CA SER A 703 26.91 -9.29 -22.18
C SER A 703 27.96 -8.31 -22.73
N GLU A 704 29.12 -8.23 -22.08
CA GLU A 704 30.23 -7.35 -22.50
C GLU A 704 30.85 -7.78 -23.82
N PHE A 705 31.20 -9.07 -23.96
CA PHE A 705 31.99 -9.58 -25.09
C PHE A 705 31.18 -10.30 -26.16
N GLN A 706 29.87 -10.44 -25.97
CA GLN A 706 28.96 -11.19 -26.86
C GLN A 706 29.39 -12.66 -27.07
N ARG A 707 30.15 -13.22 -26.12
CA ARG A 707 30.61 -14.62 -26.11
C ARG A 707 30.86 -15.11 -24.68
N CYS A 708 30.77 -16.41 -24.46
CA CYS A 708 31.20 -17.02 -23.21
C CYS A 708 32.73 -16.88 -22.99
N PRO A 709 33.21 -16.83 -21.74
CA PRO A 709 34.64 -16.80 -21.45
C PRO A 709 35.33 -18.08 -21.93
N GLY A 710 36.59 -17.99 -22.35
CA GLY A 710 37.36 -19.18 -22.74
C GLY A 710 37.66 -20.10 -21.56
N THR A 711 37.82 -19.51 -20.38
CA THR A 711 38.10 -20.17 -19.11
C THR A 711 37.49 -19.36 -17.96
N LEU A 712 37.18 -20.00 -16.82
CA LEU A 712 36.64 -19.27 -15.66
C LEU A 712 37.57 -18.16 -15.15
N SER A 713 38.89 -18.30 -15.30
CA SER A 713 39.86 -17.27 -14.89
C SER A 713 39.64 -15.92 -15.59
N GLU A 714 38.98 -15.88 -16.76
CA GLU A 714 38.64 -14.62 -17.42
C GLU A 714 37.64 -13.78 -16.61
N LEU A 715 36.83 -14.41 -15.77
CA LEU A 715 35.90 -13.71 -14.87
C LEU A 715 36.61 -12.87 -13.81
N THR A 716 37.90 -13.11 -13.57
CA THR A 716 38.72 -12.32 -12.63
C THR A 716 39.50 -11.20 -13.30
N LYS A 717 39.50 -11.13 -14.64
CA LYS A 717 40.21 -10.09 -15.38
C LYS A 717 39.40 -8.80 -15.34
N THR A 718 40.08 -7.71 -15.04
CA THR A 718 39.47 -6.37 -15.00
C THR A 718 39.33 -5.79 -16.41
N THR A 719 38.29 -5.00 -16.62
CA THR A 719 38.13 -4.14 -17.81
C THR A 719 37.82 -2.71 -17.37
N ASP A 720 37.75 -1.77 -18.31
CA ASP A 720 37.37 -0.38 -18.02
C ASP A 720 35.96 -0.29 -17.41
N ASN A 721 35.03 -1.13 -17.89
CA ASN A 721 33.67 -1.21 -17.36
C ASN A 721 33.56 -2.05 -16.07
N TRP A 722 34.52 -2.97 -15.84
CA TRP A 722 34.53 -3.90 -14.72
C TRP A 722 35.90 -3.90 -14.02
N PRO A 723 36.25 -2.84 -13.26
CA PRO A 723 37.59 -2.63 -12.70
C PRO A 723 37.98 -3.66 -11.62
N PHE A 724 37.03 -4.47 -11.16
CA PHE A 724 37.28 -5.56 -10.23
C PHE A 724 37.16 -6.94 -10.88
N GLY A 725 36.74 -7.04 -12.14
CA GLY A 725 36.37 -8.29 -12.79
C GLY A 725 34.86 -8.53 -12.79
N PHE A 726 34.44 -9.68 -13.31
CA PHE A 726 33.04 -10.02 -13.60
C PHE A 726 32.35 -10.78 -12.45
N LEU A 727 33.06 -11.09 -11.36
CA LEU A 727 32.47 -11.73 -10.18
C LEU A 727 31.95 -10.68 -9.19
N PRO A 728 30.76 -10.87 -8.56
CA PRO A 728 30.21 -9.95 -7.55
C PRO A 728 31.13 -9.68 -6.35
N ASP A 729 32.04 -10.61 -6.04
CA ASP A 729 33.11 -10.45 -5.07
C ASP A 729 34.42 -10.96 -5.65
N ALA A 730 34.97 -10.21 -6.60
CA ALA A 730 36.15 -10.62 -7.33
C ALA A 730 37.43 -10.71 -6.48
N LYS A 731 37.48 -10.05 -5.31
CA LYS A 731 38.61 -10.16 -4.36
C LYS A 731 38.75 -11.58 -3.81
N LYS A 732 37.63 -12.30 -3.69
CA LYS A 732 37.61 -13.70 -3.28
C LYS A 732 38.15 -14.65 -4.37
N GLY A 733 38.29 -14.18 -5.61
CA GLY A 733 38.69 -15.00 -6.75
C GLY A 733 37.69 -16.12 -7.02
N ILE A 734 38.10 -17.16 -7.75
CA ILE A 734 37.32 -18.40 -7.89
C ILE A 734 37.74 -19.31 -6.74
N VAL A 735 36.78 -19.69 -5.90
CA VAL A 735 37.05 -20.61 -4.79
C VAL A 735 36.82 -22.04 -5.27
N PRO A 736 37.64 -23.02 -4.84
CA PRO A 736 37.33 -24.43 -5.04
C PRO A 736 35.95 -24.79 -4.49
N ASP A 737 35.40 -25.90 -4.95
CA ASP A 737 34.18 -26.43 -4.38
C ASP A 737 34.40 -26.88 -2.90
N PRO A 738 33.33 -27.19 -2.15
CA PRO A 738 33.42 -27.56 -0.74
C PRO A 738 34.21 -28.84 -0.44
N TRP A 739 34.54 -29.62 -1.47
CA TRP A 739 35.39 -30.82 -1.38
C TRP A 739 36.83 -30.55 -1.81
N GLY A 740 37.14 -29.31 -2.20
CA GLY A 740 38.47 -28.86 -2.58
C GLY A 740 38.79 -29.02 -4.06
N ASN A 741 37.82 -29.45 -4.88
CA ASN A 741 38.00 -29.65 -6.31
C ASN A 741 37.77 -28.33 -7.08
N ALA A 742 38.40 -28.20 -8.25
CA ALA A 742 38.12 -27.09 -9.14
C ALA A 742 36.79 -27.32 -9.88
N TYR A 743 36.03 -26.25 -10.10
CA TYR A 743 34.83 -26.31 -10.93
C TYR A 743 35.18 -26.67 -12.37
N VAL A 744 34.39 -27.58 -12.95
CA VAL A 744 34.54 -28.00 -14.35
C VAL A 744 33.76 -27.05 -15.24
N TYR A 745 34.45 -26.38 -16.14
CA TYR A 745 33.87 -25.50 -17.14
C TYR A 745 34.26 -25.98 -18.55
N LYS A 746 33.25 -26.31 -19.37
CA LYS A 746 33.44 -26.80 -20.74
C LYS A 746 32.56 -26.00 -21.70
N LEU A 747 33.14 -25.42 -22.75
CA LEU A 747 32.36 -24.79 -23.82
C LEU A 747 31.64 -25.86 -24.64
N ALA A 748 30.35 -25.66 -24.89
CA ALA A 748 29.50 -26.58 -25.64
C ALA A 748 28.71 -25.81 -26.70
N GLY A 749 29.29 -25.67 -27.90
CA GLY A 749 28.70 -24.90 -28.99
C GLY A 749 28.52 -23.42 -28.61
N ALA A 750 27.28 -22.93 -28.65
CA ALA A 750 26.93 -21.56 -28.23
C ALA A 750 26.74 -21.39 -26.70
N GLY A 751 26.81 -22.49 -25.95
CA GLY A 751 26.62 -22.53 -24.50
C GLY A 751 27.85 -23.02 -23.74
N TYR A 752 27.67 -23.35 -22.47
CA TYR A 752 28.69 -23.91 -21.60
C TYR A 752 28.07 -24.91 -20.63
N ALA A 753 28.87 -25.88 -20.18
CA ALA A 753 28.56 -26.73 -19.03
C ALA A 753 29.42 -26.26 -17.84
N LEU A 754 28.79 -26.14 -16.67
CA LEU A 754 29.46 -25.77 -15.42
C LEU A 754 28.92 -26.62 -14.26
N TYR A 755 29.81 -27.32 -13.56
CA TYR A 755 29.47 -28.19 -12.42
C TYR A 755 30.67 -28.40 -11.49
N SER A 756 30.42 -28.90 -10.28
CA SER A 756 31.43 -29.42 -9.35
C SER A 756 31.49 -30.94 -9.46
N THR A 757 32.68 -31.53 -9.32
CA THR A 757 32.91 -32.99 -9.41
C THR A 757 32.52 -33.74 -8.12
N GLY A 758 31.70 -33.12 -7.28
CA GLY A 758 31.16 -33.75 -6.08
C GLY A 758 32.19 -34.18 -5.03
N PRO A 759 31.71 -34.91 -4.01
CA PRO A 759 32.52 -35.51 -2.95
C PRO A 759 33.63 -36.46 -3.41
N ASP A 760 33.42 -37.24 -4.46
CA ASP A 760 34.39 -38.25 -4.90
C ASP A 760 35.52 -37.67 -5.77
N GLY A 761 35.34 -36.46 -6.30
CA GLY A 761 36.31 -35.76 -7.14
C GLY A 761 36.46 -36.35 -8.55
N VAL A 762 35.55 -37.22 -8.97
CA VAL A 762 35.53 -37.87 -10.28
C VAL A 762 34.59 -37.07 -11.19
N ASP A 763 35.09 -36.63 -12.35
CA ASP A 763 34.28 -35.92 -13.35
C ASP A 763 33.38 -36.91 -14.10
N ASP A 764 32.14 -37.05 -13.65
CA ASP A 764 31.08 -37.86 -14.27
C ASP A 764 30.26 -37.06 -15.30
N GLY A 765 30.77 -35.91 -15.75
CA GLY A 765 30.12 -35.10 -16.79
C GLY A 765 28.86 -34.36 -16.33
N GLY A 766 28.76 -34.05 -15.04
CA GLY A 766 27.58 -33.48 -14.39
C GLY A 766 26.54 -34.53 -13.99
N GLN A 767 26.95 -35.78 -13.82
CA GLN A 767 26.13 -36.92 -13.37
C GLN A 767 26.71 -37.50 -12.06
N GLY A 768 26.09 -38.56 -11.53
CA GLY A 768 26.60 -39.19 -10.31
C GLY A 768 26.40 -38.29 -9.08
N ASP A 769 27.48 -38.04 -8.33
CA ASP A 769 27.52 -37.10 -7.21
C ASP A 769 27.96 -35.68 -7.61
N ASP A 770 28.19 -35.44 -8.92
CA ASP A 770 28.45 -34.10 -9.45
C ASP A 770 27.30 -33.14 -9.11
N VAL A 771 27.66 -31.96 -8.64
CA VAL A 771 26.69 -30.90 -8.36
C VAL A 771 26.61 -29.99 -9.56
N ARG A 772 25.48 -30.06 -10.28
CA ARG A 772 25.09 -29.11 -11.33
C ARG A 772 23.84 -28.34 -10.93
N ARG A 773 23.66 -27.17 -11.52
CA ARG A 773 22.37 -26.48 -11.47
C ARG A 773 21.38 -27.26 -12.34
N ALA A 774 20.20 -27.59 -11.79
CA ALA A 774 19.09 -28.09 -12.61
C ALA A 774 18.65 -26.97 -13.57
N GLU A 775 18.57 -27.29 -14.87
CA GLU A 775 18.05 -26.38 -15.90
C GLU A 775 16.55 -26.09 -15.71
#